data_AF-A0A0E0DA36-F1
#
_entry.id   AF-A0A0E0DA36-F1
#
_cell.length_a   1.000
_cell.length_b   1.000
_cell.length_c   1.000
_cell.angle_alpha   90.00
_cell.angle_beta   90.00
_cell.angle_gamma   90.00
#
_symmetry.space_group_name_H-M   'P 1'
#
loop_
_entity.id
_entity.type
_entity.pdbx_description
1 polymer ?
#
loop_
_entity_poly.entity_id
_entity_poly.type
_entity_poly.pdbx_seq_one_letter_code
_entity_poly.pdbx_strand_id
1 'polypeptide(L)'
;MPPAKEWTTIIADSIDEAAGRVIELLEDTSKENVMYFHGWSGLGASAVLRAVAKRLTMRPSPSPGRRRWEKMIHVDCSVWQSKRALQKAIAQELQLPRSLMALFDQHDEEDDFSGVDQGMRGVVPLVTQAILSDLVNHTFLVIFHNGSGSYIDLQECGVPVITGLLNRTVLWTSRSRFRIDVDIEEDRYKLAGLSDAAIYAYPTADEDSDVNLLGMLLHQEAEEVARYTGVPQSAGMSTELVKKCIMYPLMLRQQHVDYTQHWDTHAANYWVCSGIIQTSDTTSSTSCHSSSPWEIAQALYNNLILEFLTMDDYSSSPAFAETIQRALRLLSDFVDKSSFFFFWTCDAIGNNKVDTTTACCRQKSLEAKMFQHPSASWLRVIHLFECTFSFASPPFLSCSSLRFLLLDHCKDQNSSRTDSTLTMTTDTGDTRACFRKLWVLDLSFTDWYWLLSVEALDLMVELRELNVKGIKHWSISHLLHRLDDDDASNSTRSSSRKPWLLSLVKLQVTTEPITEDQHQSQVWKEDRVAATLFPNLSSCKIVKTIILDGCFELKRIDPHVLPPSLESFSFSSSSNDNDVHVSAKIESISFRGCTQLKSVFLRGLFERLKQLDVSETCIKTLDLRAMRGNGSLKELFLLGCKELRAILWPKQDVSLEVLHIDTSSTELDHATGIEESSPFSPVEFKWYIKVRDRRLLRSLNDIKYSLDSPCIEISSPPGSVATATADGSELGGTINKSRPTAISRADQHWLMTTKSRRPAADNKKLYADVYSMIQHMQLQATMNGNWIWPYKQEGNTSHYISLQDDKKMQTKPLLSPPSLPGSICRRALGLHVHDSLSVASITSHSNEAPEWNNLEWCRVERCPNIEGVVFTPPSTGNRVIFWYLKTFWATQLARARHIWDWGTRGQLHFEPLEDSFNLQVLHLDCCPRLIYVLPLNYNRPSYVLETLEIVCCGDLKDVFRVDDNNQELLKTIEFSELKRIHLHELPSLQRICGHRIVAPKLEKIKIRGCWSLTRLPAVGLDSTCKPKVDCEKEWWDGLQWDGLENRHHPSLYVPTHSRYYKKKLPRGSMLR
;
A
#
# COMPACT_ATOMS: atom_id res chain seq x y z
N MET A 1 9.46 29.99 29.33
CA MET A 1 10.18 30.10 28.05
C MET A 1 10.83 31.48 28.02
N PRO A 2 12.13 31.63 27.72
CA PRO A 2 12.67 32.95 27.51
C PRO A 2 12.03 33.56 26.24
N PRO A 3 11.67 34.85 26.25
CA PRO A 3 11.10 35.52 25.08
C PRO A 3 12.15 35.62 23.97
N ALA A 4 11.71 35.67 22.71
CA ALA A 4 12.57 35.97 21.59
C ALA A 4 13.42 37.22 21.89
N LYS A 5 14.74 37.13 21.69
CA LYS A 5 15.57 38.32 21.55
C LYS A 5 15.06 39.13 20.37
N GLU A 6 14.91 40.43 20.59
CA GLU A 6 14.49 41.50 19.69
C GLU A 6 14.28 41.13 18.21
N TRP A 7 13.05 41.33 17.72
CA TRP A 7 12.75 41.34 16.29
C TRP A 7 13.61 42.39 15.58
N THR A 8 14.33 41.98 14.55
CA THR A 8 15.05 42.90 13.67
C THR A 8 14.13 43.31 12.52
N THR A 9 13.68 44.56 12.54
CA THR A 9 12.86 45.13 11.45
C THR A 9 13.74 45.60 10.30
N ILE A 10 13.41 45.17 9.08
CA ILE A 10 14.00 45.70 7.84
C ILE A 10 12.93 46.48 7.08
N ILE A 11 13.32 47.65 6.56
CA ILE A 11 12.48 48.44 5.66
C ILE A 11 12.85 48.05 4.23
N ALA A 12 11.87 47.61 3.44
CA ALA A 12 12.07 47.23 2.05
C ALA A 12 10.76 47.33 1.25
N ASP A 13 10.85 47.89 0.04
CA ASP A 13 9.71 48.03 -0.89
C ASP A 13 9.79 47.04 -2.06
N SER A 14 10.79 46.15 -2.05
CA SER A 14 10.93 45.09 -3.06
C SER A 14 11.53 43.80 -2.48
N ILE A 15 11.25 42.67 -3.12
CA ILE A 15 11.91 41.38 -2.81
C ILE A 15 13.43 41.50 -2.88
N ASP A 16 13.90 42.25 -3.88
CA ASP A 16 15.32 42.45 -4.14
C ASP A 16 16.00 43.29 -3.05
N GLU A 17 15.35 44.33 -2.54
CA GLU A 17 15.86 45.11 -1.42
C GLU A 17 15.89 44.28 -0.14
N ALA A 18 14.78 43.60 0.19
CA ALA A 18 14.67 42.74 1.37
C ALA A 18 15.76 41.64 1.36
N ALA A 19 15.97 40.98 0.22
CA ALA A 19 17.02 39.98 0.08
C ALA A 19 18.43 40.57 0.30
N GLY A 20 18.66 41.82 -0.11
CA GLY A 20 19.93 42.52 0.16
C GLY A 20 20.17 42.70 1.66
N ARG A 21 19.16 43.18 2.38
CA ARG A 21 19.21 43.39 3.84
C ARG A 21 19.39 42.08 4.61
N VAL A 22 18.69 41.01 4.20
CA VAL A 22 18.84 39.68 4.83
C VAL A 22 20.27 39.15 4.63
N ILE A 23 20.88 39.34 3.45
CA ILE A 23 22.26 38.93 3.21
C ILE A 23 23.24 39.71 4.11
N GLU A 24 23.04 41.01 4.30
CA GLU A 24 23.87 41.82 5.22
C GLU A 24 23.81 41.27 6.65
N LEU A 25 22.63 40.85 7.12
CA LEU A 25 22.44 40.23 8.43
C LEU A 25 23.08 38.84 8.53
N LEU A 26 23.02 38.04 7.48
CA LEU A 26 23.65 36.71 7.44
C LEU A 26 25.19 36.80 7.47
N GLU A 27 25.75 37.82 6.81
CA GLU A 27 27.20 38.02 6.73
C GLU A 27 27.81 38.64 8.00
N ASP A 28 26.98 39.22 8.87
CA ASP A 28 27.36 39.77 10.16
C ASP A 28 27.75 38.66 11.15
N THR A 29 29.01 38.65 11.57
CA THR A 29 29.57 37.65 12.50
C THR A 29 29.11 37.85 13.95
N SER A 30 28.48 38.98 14.27
CA SER A 30 27.92 39.26 15.60
C SER A 30 26.51 38.70 15.81
N LYS A 31 25.83 38.30 14.73
CA LYS A 31 24.45 37.79 14.75
C LYS A 31 24.37 36.29 15.04
N GLU A 32 23.20 35.81 15.43
CA GLU A 32 23.01 34.44 15.91
C GLU A 32 22.96 33.39 14.77
N ASN A 33 22.92 32.08 15.09
CA ASN A 33 23.12 31.01 14.11
C ASN A 33 21.83 30.57 13.41
N VAL A 34 20.67 30.70 14.06
CA VAL A 34 19.36 30.35 13.50
C VAL A 34 18.48 31.61 13.36
N MET A 35 18.16 31.97 12.12
CA MET A 35 17.40 33.18 11.78
C MET A 35 16.06 32.83 11.14
N TYR A 36 14.98 33.39 11.67
CA TYR A 36 13.63 33.29 11.11
C TYR A 36 13.28 34.53 10.28
N PHE A 37 12.71 34.37 9.08
CA PHE A 37 12.22 35.46 8.24
C PHE A 37 10.71 35.35 8.00
N HIS A 38 9.95 36.41 8.34
CA HIS A 38 8.48 36.43 8.22
C HIS A 38 7.97 37.11 6.95
N GLY A 39 8.78 37.90 6.24
CA GLY A 39 8.29 38.71 5.10
C GLY A 39 7.31 39.81 5.53
N TRP A 40 6.45 40.25 4.60
CA TRP A 40 5.43 41.28 4.86
C TRP A 40 4.14 40.60 5.34
N SER A 41 4.06 40.31 6.64
CA SER A 41 2.97 39.51 7.24
C SER A 41 2.81 38.11 6.60
N GLY A 42 3.92 37.43 6.35
CA GLY A 42 3.96 36.12 5.69
C GLY A 42 4.19 36.19 4.17
N LEU A 43 3.74 37.24 3.50
CA LEU A 43 3.85 37.36 2.04
C LEU A 43 5.28 37.61 1.57
N GLY A 44 5.67 36.98 0.46
CA GLY A 44 6.96 37.18 -0.18
C GLY A 44 8.14 36.55 0.57
N ALA A 45 7.91 35.87 1.70
CA ALA A 45 8.99 35.30 2.50
C ALA A 45 9.79 34.24 1.73
N SER A 46 9.09 33.32 1.04
CA SER A 46 9.68 32.34 0.14
C SER A 46 10.45 33.01 -1.02
N ALA A 47 9.86 34.04 -1.63
CA ALA A 47 10.48 34.78 -2.72
C ALA A 47 11.79 35.47 -2.29
N VAL A 48 11.81 36.07 -1.10
CA VAL A 48 13.04 36.67 -0.52
C VAL A 48 14.09 35.61 -0.27
N LEU A 49 13.77 34.47 0.37
CA LEU A 49 14.73 33.39 0.61
C LEU A 49 15.33 32.86 -0.71
N ARG A 50 14.49 32.72 -1.75
CA ARG A 50 14.94 32.32 -3.09
C ARG A 50 15.87 33.37 -3.72
N ALA A 51 15.55 34.65 -3.57
CA ALA A 51 16.41 35.75 -4.02
C ALA A 51 17.75 35.80 -3.26
N VAL A 52 17.72 35.52 -1.94
CA VAL A 52 18.93 35.37 -1.11
C VAL A 52 19.80 34.22 -1.63
N ALA A 53 19.23 33.03 -1.82
CA ALA A 53 19.94 31.86 -2.34
C ALA A 53 20.59 32.16 -3.71
N LYS A 54 19.83 32.76 -4.64
CA LYS A 54 20.31 33.12 -5.98
C LYS A 54 21.48 34.11 -5.92
N ARG A 55 21.37 35.16 -5.11
CA ARG A 55 22.40 36.21 -4.99
C ARG A 55 23.69 35.69 -4.35
N LEU A 56 23.57 34.86 -3.32
CA LEU A 56 24.72 34.23 -2.67
C LEU A 56 25.46 33.28 -3.62
N THR A 57 24.73 32.57 -4.49
CA THR A 57 25.33 31.68 -5.50
C THR A 57 26.05 32.44 -6.61
N MET A 58 25.55 33.62 -7.00
CA MET A 58 26.09 34.42 -8.12
C MET A 58 27.24 35.37 -7.73
N ARG A 59 27.52 35.57 -6.44
CA ARG A 59 28.58 36.47 -5.99
C ARG A 59 29.98 35.84 -6.15
N PRO A 60 30.95 36.54 -6.77
CA PRO A 60 32.37 36.21 -6.62
C PRO A 60 32.81 36.45 -5.17
N SER A 61 33.87 35.77 -4.74
CA SER A 61 34.40 35.71 -3.36
C SER A 61 34.13 36.95 -2.48
N PRO A 62 33.67 36.77 -1.22
CA PRO A 62 33.29 37.86 -0.34
C PRO A 62 34.48 38.77 0.02
N SER A 63 34.19 40.05 0.25
CA SER A 63 35.14 41.04 0.78
C SER A 63 35.72 40.57 2.14
N PRO A 64 36.99 40.90 2.48
CA PRO A 64 37.60 40.48 3.74
C PRO A 64 36.75 40.92 4.96
N GLY A 65 36.43 39.97 5.86
CA GLY A 65 35.71 40.25 7.12
C GLY A 65 34.25 39.78 7.19
N ARG A 66 33.70 39.16 6.14
CA ARG A 66 32.33 38.59 6.13
C ARG A 66 32.32 37.07 6.34
N ARG A 67 31.20 36.51 6.86
CA ARG A 67 31.04 35.05 6.98
C ARG A 67 31.27 34.35 5.65
N ARG A 68 31.90 33.18 5.70
CA ARG A 68 32.13 32.29 4.57
C ARG A 68 31.55 30.91 4.89
N TRP A 69 30.77 30.37 3.96
CA TRP A 69 30.23 29.03 4.03
C TRP A 69 30.85 28.18 2.92
N GLU A 70 31.37 27.01 3.26
CA GLU A 70 31.91 26.03 2.31
C GLU A 70 30.80 25.30 1.56
N LYS A 71 29.67 25.07 2.24
CA LYS A 71 28.49 24.42 1.67
C LYS A 71 27.27 25.32 1.80
N MET A 72 26.47 25.36 0.76
CA MET A 72 25.16 26.01 0.78
C MET A 72 24.10 24.96 0.46
N ILE A 73 23.11 24.82 1.33
CA ILE A 73 22.01 23.86 1.19
C ILE A 73 20.73 24.68 1.02
N HIS A 74 20.17 24.69 -0.18
CA HIS A 74 18.91 25.40 -0.44
C HIS A 74 17.78 24.39 -0.59
N VAL A 75 16.90 24.31 0.42
CA VAL A 75 15.81 23.32 0.44
C VAL A 75 14.46 24.03 0.48
N ASP A 76 13.72 23.89 -0.61
CA ASP A 76 12.35 24.38 -0.73
C ASP A 76 11.34 23.28 -0.36
N CYS A 77 10.89 23.26 0.90
CA CYS A 77 9.79 22.42 1.38
C CYS A 77 8.53 23.25 1.67
N SER A 78 8.28 24.31 0.89
CA SER A 78 7.08 25.15 1.02
C SER A 78 5.79 24.35 0.88
N VAL A 79 5.77 23.31 0.03
CA VAL A 79 4.75 22.25 0.08
C VAL A 79 5.33 21.09 0.89
N TRP A 80 4.95 21.04 2.16
CA TRP A 80 5.43 20.01 3.07
C TRP A 80 4.87 18.65 2.68
N GLN A 81 5.77 17.67 2.53
CA GLN A 81 5.39 16.28 2.31
C GLN A 81 5.63 15.47 3.59
N SER A 82 6.88 15.37 4.06
CA SER A 82 7.26 14.67 5.29
C SER A 82 8.68 15.00 5.70
N LYS A 83 9.08 14.59 6.92
CA LYS A 83 10.48 14.68 7.37
C LYS A 83 11.43 13.89 6.45
N ARG A 84 10.97 12.76 5.89
CA ARG A 84 11.73 11.99 4.88
C ARG A 84 11.97 12.77 3.60
N ALA A 85 10.97 13.48 3.08
CA ALA A 85 11.11 14.29 1.88
C ALA A 85 12.11 15.44 2.09
N LEU A 86 12.07 16.10 3.25
CA LEU A 86 13.06 17.09 3.67
C LEU A 86 14.48 16.49 3.70
N GLN A 87 14.66 15.35 4.35
CA GLN A 87 15.95 14.67 4.41
C GLN A 87 16.47 14.29 3.01
N LYS A 88 15.58 13.82 2.11
CA LYS A 88 15.92 13.50 0.72
C LYS A 88 16.37 14.73 -0.05
N ALA A 89 15.71 15.88 0.15
CA ALA A 89 16.11 17.15 -0.46
C ALA A 89 17.49 17.63 0.04
N ILE A 90 17.75 17.55 1.36
CA ILE A 90 19.07 17.88 1.93
C ILE A 90 20.15 16.95 1.32
N ALA A 91 19.88 15.64 1.24
CA ALA A 91 20.80 14.67 0.65
C ALA A 91 21.10 14.94 -0.84
N GLN A 92 20.12 15.44 -1.59
CA GLN A 92 20.28 15.84 -3.00
C GLN A 92 21.17 17.07 -3.16
N GLU A 93 20.94 18.11 -2.34
CA GLU A 93 21.76 19.33 -2.32
C GLU A 93 23.22 19.02 -1.95
N LEU A 94 23.44 18.07 -1.04
CA LEU A 94 24.77 17.58 -0.66
C LEU A 94 25.37 16.58 -1.67
N GLN A 95 24.63 16.22 -2.73
CA GLN A 95 25.06 15.27 -3.77
C GLN A 95 25.53 13.93 -3.19
N LEU A 96 24.81 13.41 -2.19
CA LEU A 96 25.16 12.15 -1.57
C LEU A 96 25.15 10.98 -2.60
N PRO A 97 25.99 9.95 -2.42
CA PRO A 97 26.09 8.82 -3.33
C PRO A 97 24.74 8.17 -3.68
N ARG A 98 24.60 7.73 -4.94
CA ARG A 98 23.38 7.03 -5.43
C ARG A 98 22.97 5.84 -4.57
N SER A 99 23.92 5.15 -3.94
CA SER A 99 23.64 4.04 -3.01
C SER A 99 22.88 4.48 -1.75
N LEU A 100 23.18 5.67 -1.21
CA LEU A 100 22.43 6.25 -0.09
C LEU A 100 21.07 6.78 -0.56
N MET A 101 21.00 7.35 -1.76
CA MET A 101 19.73 7.80 -2.34
C MET A 101 18.73 6.65 -2.52
N ALA A 102 19.23 5.46 -2.89
CA ALA A 102 18.41 4.25 -3.01
C ALA A 102 17.82 3.76 -1.67
N LEU A 103 18.40 4.15 -0.52
CA LEU A 103 17.85 3.80 0.79
C LEU A 103 16.48 4.45 1.03
N PHE A 104 16.23 5.64 0.48
CA PHE A 104 14.91 6.29 0.58
C PHE A 104 13.85 5.42 -0.09
N ASP A 105 14.08 5.00 -1.33
CA ASP A 105 13.11 4.21 -2.09
C ASP A 105 12.87 2.84 -1.43
N GLN A 106 13.90 2.27 -0.80
CA GLN A 106 13.78 1.03 -0.02
C GLN A 106 12.93 1.21 1.24
N HIS A 107 13.15 2.29 2.02
CA HIS A 107 12.35 2.56 3.22
C HIS A 107 10.93 3.01 2.88
N ASP A 108 10.74 3.72 1.77
CA ASP A 108 9.42 4.08 1.25
C ASP A 108 8.61 2.85 0.87
N GLU A 109 9.25 1.90 0.18
CA GLU A 109 8.63 0.62 -0.14
C GLU A 109 8.33 -0.19 1.14
N GLU A 110 9.20 -0.17 2.14
CA GLU A 110 8.99 -0.86 3.41
C GLU A 110 7.86 -0.25 4.25
N ASP A 111 7.75 1.07 4.24
CA ASP A 111 6.69 1.83 4.89
C ASP A 111 5.34 1.63 4.19
N ASP A 112 5.31 1.44 2.86
CA ASP A 112 4.09 1.04 2.14
C ASP A 112 3.53 -0.28 2.70
N PHE A 113 4.37 -1.29 2.94
CA PHE A 113 3.96 -2.57 3.54
C PHE A 113 3.66 -2.48 5.04
N SER A 114 4.19 -1.47 5.70
CA SER A 114 3.89 -1.16 7.10
C SER A 114 2.64 -0.26 7.24
N GLY A 115 2.08 0.18 6.11
CA GLY A 115 0.95 1.10 6.03
C GLY A 115 1.20 2.45 6.67
N VAL A 116 2.43 2.96 6.58
CA VAL A 116 2.81 4.30 7.05
C VAL A 116 2.50 5.32 5.95
N ASP A 117 1.55 6.20 6.26
CA ASP A 117 1.16 7.30 5.38
C ASP A 117 2.37 8.17 5.01
N GLN A 118 2.43 8.64 3.76
CA GLN A 118 3.58 9.37 3.22
C GLN A 118 3.94 10.59 4.08
N GLY A 119 2.94 11.27 4.66
CA GLY A 119 3.12 12.42 5.55
C GLY A 119 3.77 12.11 6.89
N MET A 120 3.63 10.87 7.37
CA MET A 120 4.12 10.41 8.67
C MET A 120 5.52 9.78 8.59
N ARG A 121 6.09 9.67 7.39
CA ARG A 121 7.39 9.01 7.17
C ARG A 121 8.54 9.77 7.84
N GLY A 122 9.22 9.07 8.74
CA GLY A 122 10.40 9.56 9.45
C GLY A 122 11.69 9.51 8.64
N VAL A 123 12.74 10.11 9.20
CA VAL A 123 14.10 10.13 8.65
C VAL A 123 14.74 8.73 8.61
N VAL A 124 15.64 8.51 7.66
CA VAL A 124 16.43 7.28 7.52
C VAL A 124 17.74 7.42 8.33
N PRO A 125 17.96 6.60 9.39
CA PRO A 125 19.10 6.78 10.30
C PRO A 125 20.48 6.73 9.63
N LEU A 126 20.68 5.83 8.67
CA LEU A 126 21.95 5.73 7.92
C LEU A 126 22.23 6.99 7.09
N VAL A 127 21.17 7.61 6.53
CA VAL A 127 21.30 8.86 5.78
C VAL A 127 21.54 10.03 6.73
N THR A 128 20.88 10.06 7.90
CA THR A 128 21.15 11.03 8.97
C THR A 128 22.63 11.03 9.35
N GLN A 129 23.23 9.85 9.54
CA GLN A 129 24.66 9.73 9.86
C GLN A 129 25.56 10.22 8.72
N ALA A 130 25.18 9.96 7.47
CA ALA A 130 25.93 10.40 6.29
C ALA A 130 25.91 11.93 6.14
N ILE A 131 24.73 12.56 6.27
CA ILE A 131 24.56 14.02 6.27
C ILE A 131 25.39 14.64 7.39
N LEU A 132 25.30 14.09 8.60
CA LEU A 132 26.07 14.57 9.74
C LEU A 132 27.58 14.49 9.49
N SER A 133 28.07 13.36 8.99
CA SER A 133 29.49 13.15 8.70
C SER A 133 29.99 14.12 7.61
N ASP A 134 29.14 14.44 6.64
CA ASP A 134 29.44 15.37 5.56
C ASP A 134 29.40 16.85 5.99
N LEU A 135 28.72 17.19 7.09
CA LEU A 135 28.58 18.57 7.56
C LEU A 135 29.40 18.90 8.81
N VAL A 136 29.77 17.92 9.63
CA VAL A 136 30.37 18.14 10.96
C VAL A 136 31.67 18.96 10.93
N ASN A 137 32.45 18.86 9.86
CA ASN A 137 33.73 19.56 9.69
C ASN A 137 33.67 20.72 8.69
N HIS A 138 32.48 21.06 8.19
CA HIS A 138 32.29 22.10 7.19
C HIS A 138 31.53 23.29 7.75
N THR A 139 31.81 24.47 7.18
CA THR A 139 30.96 25.65 7.38
C THR A 139 29.81 25.62 6.38
N PHE A 140 28.58 25.90 6.82
CA PHE A 140 27.42 25.78 5.95
C PHE A 140 26.33 26.79 6.23
N LEU A 141 25.59 27.14 5.19
CA LEU A 141 24.34 27.89 5.24
C LEU A 141 23.20 27.00 4.76
N VAL A 142 22.18 26.81 5.60
CA VAL A 142 20.91 26.20 5.18
C VAL A 142 19.90 27.31 4.94
N ILE A 143 19.32 27.34 3.74
CA ILE A 143 18.15 28.17 3.41
C ILE A 143 16.96 27.23 3.31
N PHE A 144 16.05 27.30 4.28
CA PHE A 144 14.97 26.34 4.45
C PHE A 144 13.58 26.99 4.35
N HIS A 145 12.82 26.60 3.32
CA HIS A 145 11.43 27.00 3.19
C HIS A 145 10.56 25.95 3.90
N ASN A 146 10.05 26.24 5.09
CA ASN A 146 9.34 25.27 5.92
C ASN A 146 7.81 25.39 5.76
N GLY A 147 7.23 24.54 4.92
CA GLY A 147 5.79 24.45 4.72
C GLY A 147 5.01 23.67 5.79
N SER A 148 5.67 23.06 6.79
CA SER A 148 5.00 22.13 7.72
C SER A 148 4.03 22.79 8.71
N GLY A 149 4.13 24.11 8.86
CA GLY A 149 3.39 24.88 9.86
C GLY A 149 3.87 24.74 11.30
N SER A 150 4.93 23.95 11.52
CA SER A 150 5.56 23.71 12.82
C SER A 150 7.08 23.88 12.73
N TYR A 151 7.77 24.07 13.86
CA TYR A 151 9.23 24.07 13.87
C TYR A 151 9.78 22.66 13.63
N ILE A 152 10.74 22.55 12.73
CA ILE A 152 11.41 21.28 12.38
C ILE A 152 12.86 21.36 12.84
N ASP A 153 13.25 20.46 13.74
CA ASP A 153 14.65 20.32 14.13
C ASP A 153 15.43 19.62 13.02
N LEU A 154 16.29 20.39 12.33
CA LEU A 154 17.14 19.88 11.25
C LEU A 154 18.21 18.89 11.76
N GLN A 155 18.48 18.84 13.07
CA GLN A 155 19.38 17.86 13.65
C GLN A 155 18.85 16.43 13.48
N GLU A 156 17.53 16.23 13.50
CA GLU A 156 16.93 14.93 13.19
C GLU A 156 17.26 14.45 11.77
N CYS A 157 17.39 15.39 10.83
CA CYS A 157 17.79 15.11 9.45
C CYS A 157 19.31 14.93 9.28
N GLY A 158 20.09 15.17 10.34
CA GLY A 158 21.55 15.04 10.35
C GLY A 158 22.30 16.36 10.22
N VAL A 159 21.62 17.52 10.22
CA VAL A 159 22.27 18.83 10.12
C VAL A 159 22.71 19.29 11.53
N PRO A 160 24.02 19.43 11.82
CA PRO A 160 24.49 19.76 13.16
C PRO A 160 24.34 21.26 13.46
N VAL A 161 23.13 21.69 13.84
CA VAL A 161 22.83 23.06 14.28
C VAL A 161 23.22 23.19 15.76
N ILE A 162 24.50 23.49 16.02
CA ILE A 162 25.02 23.71 17.38
C ILE A 162 25.16 25.20 17.60
N THR A 163 24.41 25.73 18.58
CA THR A 163 24.47 27.13 19.01
C THR A 163 25.87 27.48 19.53
N GLY A 164 26.46 28.57 19.03
CA GLY A 164 27.77 29.08 19.47
C GLY A 164 28.99 28.63 18.66
N LEU A 165 28.85 27.72 17.67
CA LEU A 165 29.91 27.44 16.69
C LEU A 165 29.81 28.41 15.51
N LEU A 166 30.93 29.07 15.16
CA LEU A 166 31.00 30.05 14.07
C LEU A 166 30.70 29.42 12.69
N ASN A 167 30.03 30.16 11.81
CA ASN A 167 29.79 29.84 10.39
C ASN A 167 28.95 28.57 10.12
N ARG A 168 28.01 28.24 11.02
CA ARG A 168 26.93 27.27 10.79
C ARG A 168 25.60 27.99 10.95
N THR A 169 25.01 28.38 9.81
CA THR A 169 23.86 29.29 9.80
C THR A 169 22.64 28.61 9.18
N VAL A 170 21.46 28.86 9.76
CA VAL A 170 20.17 28.44 9.21
C VAL A 170 19.31 29.69 9.03
N LEU A 171 18.92 29.98 7.80
CA LEU A 171 17.86 30.94 7.48
C LEU A 171 16.62 30.14 7.12
N TRP A 172 15.52 30.36 7.83
CA TRP A 172 14.28 29.66 7.54
C TRP A 172 13.06 30.57 7.60
N THR A 173 12.00 30.15 6.93
CA THR A 173 10.68 30.77 6.97
C THR A 173 9.62 29.69 7.17
N SER A 174 8.45 30.02 7.72
CA SER A 174 7.41 29.08 8.12
C SER A 174 6.09 29.35 7.40
N ARG A 175 5.33 28.27 7.16
CA ARG A 175 3.99 28.21 6.56
C ARG A 175 3.98 28.59 5.06
N SER A 176 3.15 27.88 4.30
CA SER A 176 3.20 27.70 2.84
C SER A 176 2.84 28.95 2.00
N ARG A 177 2.88 28.77 0.67
CA ARG A 177 2.57 29.69 -0.43
C ARG A 177 1.19 30.32 -0.27
N PHE A 178 1.10 31.65 -0.39
CA PHE A 178 -0.13 32.44 -0.22
C PHE A 178 -0.92 32.26 1.09
N ARG A 179 -0.27 32.26 2.25
CA ARG A 179 -1.00 32.53 3.51
C ARG A 179 -0.76 33.98 3.93
N ILE A 180 -1.82 34.79 3.91
CA ILE A 180 -1.83 36.08 4.60
C ILE A 180 -2.02 35.77 6.08
N ASP A 181 -0.99 36.04 6.88
CA ASP A 181 -1.02 35.76 8.31
C ASP A 181 -1.89 36.81 9.02
N VAL A 182 -3.14 36.45 9.33
CA VAL A 182 -4.03 37.23 10.21
C VAL A 182 -4.12 36.61 11.62
N ASP A 183 -3.52 35.42 11.84
CA ASP A 183 -3.60 34.70 13.12
C ASP A 183 -2.69 35.29 14.22
N ILE A 184 -3.29 35.39 15.40
CA ILE A 184 -2.84 35.81 16.74
C ILE A 184 -1.31 35.92 16.89
N GLU A 185 -0.81 37.10 17.29
CA GLU A 185 0.58 37.39 17.66
C GLU A 185 1.31 36.22 18.37
N GLU A 186 0.60 35.47 19.20
CA GLU A 186 1.07 34.31 19.95
C GLU A 186 1.77 33.24 19.09
N ASP A 187 1.25 32.91 17.90
CA ASP A 187 1.85 31.88 17.02
C ASP A 187 3.14 32.38 16.35
N ARG A 188 3.17 33.66 15.97
CA ARG A 188 4.34 34.34 15.41
C ARG A 188 5.48 34.40 16.42
N TYR A 189 5.19 34.79 17.66
CA TYR A 189 6.17 34.83 18.75
C TYR A 189 6.61 33.42 19.19
N LYS A 190 5.74 32.41 19.14
CA LYS A 190 6.10 31.00 19.39
C LYS A 190 7.11 30.50 18.37
N LEU A 191 6.87 30.70 17.06
CA LEU A 191 7.79 30.26 16.00
C LEU A 191 9.10 31.05 16.03
N ALA A 192 9.03 32.37 16.21
CA ALA A 192 10.21 33.22 16.34
C ALA A 192 11.05 32.87 17.58
N GLY A 193 10.42 32.51 18.69
CA GLY A 193 11.07 32.11 19.95
C GLY A 193 11.80 30.76 19.88
N LEU A 194 11.65 30.01 18.78
CA LEU A 194 12.40 28.78 18.50
C LEU A 194 13.65 29.05 17.65
N SER A 195 13.88 30.31 17.25
CA SER A 195 15.07 30.77 16.57
C SER A 195 15.90 31.67 17.47
N ASP A 196 17.18 31.78 17.14
CA ASP A 196 18.08 32.66 17.85
C ASP A 196 17.80 34.15 17.51
N ALA A 197 17.36 34.43 16.27
CA ALA A 197 16.95 35.76 15.81
C ALA A 197 15.72 35.69 14.89
N ALA A 198 14.92 36.76 14.86
CA ALA A 198 13.76 36.90 13.97
C ALA A 198 13.82 38.21 13.18
N ILE A 199 13.48 38.15 11.89
CA ILE A 199 13.53 39.25 10.93
C ILE A 199 12.14 39.49 10.36
N TYR A 200 11.71 40.75 10.38
CA TYR A 200 10.41 41.18 9.86
C TYR A 200 10.59 42.27 8.80
N ALA A 201 9.89 42.15 7.67
CA ALA A 201 9.93 43.15 6.60
C ALA A 201 8.74 44.11 6.72
N TYR A 202 9.01 45.42 6.64
CA TYR A 202 8.00 46.48 6.69
C TYR A 202 8.14 47.38 5.44
N PRO A 203 7.03 47.85 4.85
CA PRO A 203 7.08 48.82 3.75
C PRO A 203 7.58 50.19 4.22
N THR A 204 8.01 51.04 3.30
CA THR A 204 8.13 52.48 3.58
C THR A 204 6.74 53.08 3.78
N ALA A 205 6.62 54.07 4.68
CA ALA A 205 5.34 54.65 5.11
C ALA A 205 4.72 55.58 4.04
N ASP A 206 4.50 55.09 2.82
CA ASP A 206 3.89 55.79 1.68
C ASP A 206 2.76 54.96 1.06
N GLU A 207 1.57 55.55 0.92
CA GLU A 207 0.33 54.85 0.51
C GLU A 207 0.42 54.30 -0.94
N ASP A 208 1.10 54.99 -1.85
CA ASP A 208 1.31 54.53 -3.24
C ASP A 208 2.34 53.40 -3.33
N SER A 209 3.26 53.30 -2.37
CA SER A 209 4.26 52.22 -2.27
C SER A 209 3.61 50.90 -1.85
N ASP A 210 2.68 50.94 -0.89
CA ASP A 210 1.99 49.77 -0.35
C ASP A 210 1.20 48.98 -1.40
N VAL A 211 0.53 49.67 -2.33
CA VAL A 211 -0.27 49.04 -3.40
C VAL A 211 0.61 48.35 -4.43
N ASN A 212 1.71 49.01 -4.84
CA ASN A 212 2.67 48.46 -5.78
C ASN A 212 3.40 47.25 -5.19
N LEU A 213 3.79 47.33 -3.91
CA LEU A 213 4.37 46.24 -3.16
C LEU A 213 3.40 45.04 -3.11
N LEU A 214 2.13 45.25 -2.74
CA LEU A 214 1.15 44.16 -2.68
C LEU A 214 0.92 43.51 -4.06
N GLY A 215 0.82 44.31 -5.13
CA GLY A 215 0.68 43.81 -6.50
C GLY A 215 1.88 42.96 -6.94
N MET A 216 3.10 43.38 -6.57
CA MET A 216 4.33 42.62 -6.81
C MET A 216 4.35 41.32 -5.99
N LEU A 217 4.02 41.37 -4.68
CA LEU A 217 3.97 40.20 -3.81
C LEU A 217 2.96 39.16 -4.32
N LEU A 218 1.76 39.62 -4.70
CA LEU A 218 0.73 38.78 -5.33
C LEU A 218 1.23 38.15 -6.64
N HIS A 219 1.99 38.89 -7.46
CA HIS A 219 2.58 38.32 -8.67
C HIS A 219 3.61 37.24 -8.37
N GLN A 220 4.51 37.48 -7.41
CA GLN A 220 5.56 36.53 -7.05
C GLN A 220 4.98 35.24 -6.51
N GLU A 221 4.07 35.35 -5.56
CA GLU A 221 3.38 34.20 -4.99
C GLU A 221 2.59 33.44 -6.09
N ALA A 222 1.93 34.15 -7.02
CA ALA A 222 1.16 33.54 -8.12
C ALA A 222 2.05 32.78 -9.09
N GLU A 223 3.23 33.33 -9.36
CA GLU A 223 4.25 32.67 -10.16
C GLU A 223 4.76 31.41 -9.45
N GLU A 224 4.93 31.45 -8.13
CA GLU A 224 5.30 30.26 -7.35
C GLU A 224 4.24 29.16 -7.46
N VAL A 225 2.98 29.48 -7.20
CA VAL A 225 1.89 28.50 -7.32
C VAL A 225 1.82 27.93 -8.74
N ALA A 226 1.88 28.77 -9.77
CA ALA A 226 1.86 28.33 -11.17
C ALA A 226 2.99 27.33 -11.46
N ARG A 227 4.21 27.60 -10.99
CA ARG A 227 5.40 26.76 -11.18
C ARG A 227 5.24 25.36 -10.60
N TYR A 228 4.52 25.23 -9.48
CA TYR A 228 4.43 23.99 -8.72
C TYR A 228 3.14 23.19 -8.96
N THR A 229 2.16 23.74 -9.66
CA THR A 229 0.95 23.00 -10.05
C THR A 229 1.22 21.78 -10.94
N GLY A 230 2.41 21.71 -11.57
CA GLY A 230 2.76 20.66 -12.54
C GLY A 230 2.08 20.83 -13.91
N VAL A 231 1.26 21.87 -14.09
CA VAL A 231 0.61 22.20 -15.36
C VAL A 231 1.48 23.21 -16.12
N PRO A 232 1.93 22.90 -17.35
CA PRO A 232 2.78 23.81 -18.10
C PRO A 232 2.00 25.03 -18.63
N GLN A 233 2.72 26.12 -18.91
CA GLN A 233 2.11 27.32 -19.48
C GLN A 233 1.43 27.07 -20.83
N SER A 234 1.97 26.14 -21.63
CA SER A 234 1.37 25.70 -22.90
C SER A 234 0.02 25.00 -22.73
N ALA A 235 -0.30 24.49 -21.54
CA ALA A 235 -1.59 23.87 -21.22
C ALA A 235 -2.59 24.86 -20.57
N GLY A 236 -2.24 26.16 -20.47
CA GLY A 236 -3.13 27.22 -20.00
C GLY A 236 -2.81 27.78 -18.60
N MET A 237 -1.85 27.20 -17.87
CA MET A 237 -1.44 27.70 -16.56
C MET A 237 -0.60 28.98 -16.69
N SER A 238 -1.00 30.10 -16.10
CA SER A 238 -0.21 31.34 -16.14
C SER A 238 -0.27 32.09 -14.82
N THR A 239 0.76 32.89 -14.53
CA THR A 239 0.79 33.74 -13.33
C THR A 239 -0.45 34.63 -13.26
N GLU A 240 -0.90 35.19 -14.39
CA GLU A 240 -2.11 36.01 -14.44
C GLU A 240 -3.39 35.21 -14.18
N LEU A 241 -3.48 33.96 -14.63
CA LEU A 241 -4.59 33.08 -14.28
C LEU A 241 -4.64 32.79 -12.77
N VAL A 242 -3.49 32.47 -12.17
CA VAL A 242 -3.38 32.19 -10.73
C VAL A 242 -3.76 33.42 -9.91
N LYS A 243 -3.27 34.60 -10.28
CA LYS A 243 -3.68 35.88 -9.67
C LYS A 243 -5.20 36.03 -9.71
N LYS A 244 -5.84 35.81 -10.86
CA LYS A 244 -7.31 35.88 -10.99
C LYS A 244 -8.01 34.89 -10.06
N CYS A 245 -7.51 33.65 -9.96
CA CYS A 245 -8.09 32.63 -9.07
C CYS A 245 -7.98 32.99 -7.58
N ILE A 246 -6.90 33.66 -7.17
CA ILE A 246 -6.67 34.12 -5.79
C ILE A 246 -7.49 35.38 -5.49
N MET A 247 -7.58 36.30 -6.46
CA MET A 247 -8.37 37.53 -6.32
C MET A 247 -9.86 37.24 -6.25
N TYR A 248 -10.36 36.23 -6.98
CA TYR A 248 -11.79 35.93 -7.05
C TYR A 248 -12.48 35.72 -5.69
N PRO A 249 -11.98 34.87 -4.77
CA PRO A 249 -12.56 34.74 -3.44
C PRO A 249 -12.34 35.95 -2.54
N LEU A 250 -11.22 36.67 -2.69
CA LEU A 250 -10.99 37.93 -1.98
C LEU A 250 -12.06 38.97 -2.34
N MET A 251 -12.49 39.02 -3.60
CA MET A 251 -13.58 39.88 -4.05
C MET A 251 -14.95 39.42 -3.53
N LEU A 252 -15.21 38.10 -3.45
CA LEU A 252 -16.43 37.56 -2.82
C LEU A 252 -16.58 38.05 -1.36
N ARG A 253 -15.47 38.01 -0.61
CA ARG A 253 -15.44 38.37 0.81
C ARG A 253 -15.62 39.87 1.07
N GLN A 254 -15.17 40.75 0.15
CA GLN A 254 -15.36 42.20 0.29
C GLN A 254 -16.84 42.62 0.35
N GLN A 255 -17.73 41.80 -0.22
CA GLN A 255 -19.16 42.11 -0.28
C GLN A 255 -19.92 41.57 0.95
N HIS A 256 -19.60 40.35 1.42
CA HIS A 256 -20.13 39.80 2.67
C HIS A 256 -19.26 38.63 3.14
N VAL A 257 -19.06 38.51 4.45
CA VAL A 257 -18.17 37.50 5.06
C VAL A 257 -18.70 36.08 4.87
N ASP A 258 -20.03 35.89 4.87
CA ASP A 258 -20.64 34.56 4.90
C ASP A 258 -20.64 33.78 3.57
N TYR A 259 -20.40 34.45 2.43
CA TYR A 259 -20.45 33.78 1.12
C TYR A 259 -19.29 32.81 0.87
N THR A 260 -18.27 32.81 1.74
CA THR A 260 -17.10 31.92 1.65
C THR A 260 -17.26 30.61 2.42
N GLN A 261 -18.38 30.38 3.13
CA GLN A 261 -18.60 29.18 3.95
C GLN A 261 -18.55 27.87 3.13
N HIS A 262 -18.92 27.91 1.85
CA HIS A 262 -18.87 26.75 0.92
C HIS A 262 -17.67 26.78 -0.02
N TRP A 263 -16.76 27.75 0.14
CA TRP A 263 -15.65 27.97 -0.76
C TRP A 263 -14.67 26.79 -0.76
N ASP A 264 -14.40 26.24 0.42
CA ASP A 264 -13.51 25.09 0.59
C ASP A 264 -13.98 23.87 -0.20
N THR A 265 -15.29 23.75 -0.49
CA THR A 265 -15.84 22.61 -1.25
C THR A 265 -15.93 22.90 -2.76
N HIS A 266 -16.15 24.16 -3.15
CA HIS A 266 -16.49 24.51 -4.55
C HIS A 266 -15.53 25.49 -5.24
N ALA A 267 -14.39 25.86 -4.65
CA ALA A 267 -13.46 26.83 -5.25
C ALA A 267 -13.12 26.51 -6.72
N ALA A 268 -12.79 25.25 -7.02
CA ALA A 268 -12.53 24.79 -8.38
C ALA A 268 -13.77 24.94 -9.31
N ASN A 269 -14.96 24.63 -8.80
CA ASN A 269 -16.23 24.80 -9.52
C ASN A 269 -16.47 26.27 -9.87
N TYR A 270 -16.25 27.20 -8.93
CA TYR A 270 -16.37 28.63 -9.18
C TYR A 270 -15.40 29.11 -10.26
N TRP A 271 -14.11 28.75 -10.16
CA TRP A 271 -13.11 29.21 -11.15
C TRP A 271 -13.43 28.75 -12.58
N VAL A 272 -13.92 27.52 -12.75
CA VAL A 272 -14.26 26.97 -14.06
C VAL A 272 -15.61 27.49 -14.57
N CYS A 273 -16.65 27.45 -13.73
CA CYS A 273 -18.01 27.81 -14.15
C CYS A 273 -18.14 29.31 -14.42
N SER A 274 -17.50 30.17 -13.62
CA SER A 274 -17.45 31.63 -13.85
C SER A 274 -16.63 32.02 -15.08
N GLY A 275 -15.84 31.08 -15.64
CA GLY A 275 -15.03 31.31 -16.82
C GLY A 275 -13.69 31.99 -16.55
N ILE A 276 -13.19 31.92 -15.31
CA ILE A 276 -11.82 32.37 -14.96
C ILE A 276 -10.81 31.45 -15.64
N ILE A 277 -11.03 30.14 -15.50
CA ILE A 277 -10.33 29.11 -16.24
C ILE A 277 -11.15 28.82 -17.50
N GLN A 278 -10.65 29.25 -18.65
CA GLN A 278 -11.37 29.17 -19.91
C GLN A 278 -11.30 27.77 -20.54
N THR A 279 -12.44 27.27 -21.02
CA THR A 279 -12.52 26.17 -21.99
C THR A 279 -12.08 26.72 -23.34
N SER A 280 -11.00 26.21 -23.93
CA SER A 280 -10.68 26.55 -25.32
C SER A 280 -11.75 25.94 -26.22
N ASP A 281 -12.71 26.75 -26.67
CA ASP A 281 -13.63 26.41 -27.76
C ASP A 281 -12.84 26.45 -29.08
N THR A 282 -11.92 25.51 -29.29
CA THR A 282 -11.24 25.36 -30.57
C THR A 282 -11.74 24.12 -31.28
N THR A 283 -12.59 24.37 -32.28
CA THR A 283 -12.98 23.47 -33.38
C THR A 283 -11.80 23.05 -34.28
N SER A 284 -10.60 22.86 -33.72
CA SER A 284 -9.42 22.36 -34.43
C SER A 284 -8.88 21.14 -33.72
N SER A 285 -9.39 19.99 -34.14
CA SER A 285 -8.91 18.65 -33.82
C SER A 285 -7.47 18.43 -34.30
N THR A 286 -6.45 18.97 -33.63
CA THR A 286 -5.03 18.60 -33.86
C THR A 286 -4.05 19.07 -32.77
N SER A 287 -4.39 19.04 -31.48
CA SER A 287 -3.34 19.08 -30.43
C SER A 287 -3.72 18.26 -29.20
N CYS A 288 -2.94 17.22 -28.91
CA CYS A 288 -3.18 16.21 -27.88
C CYS A 288 -2.70 16.61 -26.46
N HIS A 289 -2.49 17.90 -26.17
CA HIS A 289 -1.83 18.34 -24.91
C HIS A 289 -2.48 19.52 -24.16
N SER A 290 -3.73 19.90 -24.43
CA SER A 290 -4.43 20.88 -23.57
C SER A 290 -5.05 20.19 -22.35
N SER A 291 -4.53 20.47 -21.15
CA SER A 291 -5.15 20.04 -19.89
C SER A 291 -6.58 20.58 -19.80
N SER A 292 -7.51 19.78 -19.27
CA SER A 292 -8.89 20.26 -19.13
C SER A 292 -8.96 21.39 -18.09
N PRO A 293 -9.87 22.37 -18.21
CA PRO A 293 -10.04 23.44 -17.19
C PRO A 293 -10.23 22.91 -15.77
N TRP A 294 -10.85 21.72 -15.64
CA TRP A 294 -11.05 21.02 -14.39
C TRP A 294 -9.73 20.48 -13.79
N GLU A 295 -8.81 20.00 -14.62
CA GLU A 295 -7.46 19.59 -14.16
C GLU A 295 -6.67 20.79 -13.65
N ILE A 296 -6.74 21.92 -14.35
CA ILE A 296 -6.11 23.18 -13.92
C ILE A 296 -6.70 23.63 -12.58
N ALA A 297 -8.03 23.62 -12.47
CA ALA A 297 -8.73 24.02 -11.25
C ALA A 297 -8.39 23.12 -10.06
N GLN A 298 -8.35 21.80 -10.27
CA GLN A 298 -7.98 20.84 -9.23
C GLN A 298 -6.51 20.99 -8.82
N ALA A 299 -5.60 21.20 -9.78
CA ALA A 299 -4.19 21.44 -9.49
C ALA A 299 -3.99 22.72 -8.67
N LEU A 300 -4.74 23.78 -8.97
CA LEU A 300 -4.73 25.02 -8.18
C LEU A 300 -5.32 24.81 -6.80
N TYR A 301 -6.47 24.15 -6.69
CA TYR A 301 -7.11 23.85 -5.41
C TYR A 301 -6.18 23.07 -4.48
N ASN A 302 -5.46 22.07 -5.00
CA ASN A 302 -4.51 21.28 -4.21
C ASN A 302 -3.23 22.05 -3.80
N ASN A 303 -2.90 23.16 -4.47
CA ASN A 303 -1.68 23.93 -4.24
C ASN A 303 -1.92 25.30 -3.57
N LEU A 304 -3.18 25.73 -3.47
CA LEU A 304 -3.59 26.95 -2.79
C LEU A 304 -4.16 26.61 -1.42
N ILE A 305 -3.63 27.22 -0.36
CA ILE A 305 -4.24 27.14 0.97
C ILE A 305 -5.34 28.19 1.03
N LEU A 306 -6.60 27.76 1.06
CA LEU A 306 -7.77 28.65 1.01
C LEU A 306 -8.32 29.03 2.41
N GLU A 307 -7.78 28.43 3.48
CA GLU A 307 -8.23 28.63 4.88
C GLU A 307 -8.17 30.09 5.38
N PHE A 308 -7.37 30.96 4.76
CA PHE A 308 -7.30 32.38 5.16
C PHE A 308 -8.59 33.17 4.83
N LEU A 309 -9.48 32.60 4.01
CA LEU A 309 -10.73 33.24 3.54
C LEU A 309 -11.95 32.94 4.42
N THR A 310 -11.81 32.02 5.38
CA THR A 310 -12.91 31.52 6.23
C THR A 310 -12.85 31.99 7.68
N MET A 311 -11.81 32.75 8.06
CA MET A 311 -11.60 33.22 9.45
C MET A 311 -12.48 34.43 9.80
N ASP A 312 -13.38 34.32 10.78
CA ASP A 312 -14.22 35.42 11.25
C ASP A 312 -13.48 36.50 12.07
N ASP A 313 -12.23 36.25 12.47
CA ASP A 313 -11.57 37.00 13.54
C ASP A 313 -10.54 38.03 13.02
N TYR A 314 -11.01 39.22 12.66
CA TYR A 314 -10.18 40.38 12.31
C TYR A 314 -9.83 41.27 13.53
N SER A 315 -10.10 40.81 14.74
CA SER A 315 -9.97 41.63 15.96
C SER A 315 -8.52 41.94 16.37
N SER A 316 -7.53 41.26 15.78
CA SER A 316 -6.12 41.33 16.19
C SER A 316 -5.24 42.31 15.41
N SER A 317 -5.60 42.76 14.20
CA SER A 317 -4.88 43.84 13.47
C SER A 317 -5.74 44.56 12.42
N PRO A 318 -6.55 45.56 12.84
CA PRO A 318 -7.44 46.29 11.94
C PRO A 318 -6.69 47.11 10.87
N ALA A 319 -5.49 47.61 11.16
CA ALA A 319 -4.72 48.44 10.23
C ALA A 319 -4.24 47.64 9.01
N PHE A 320 -3.73 46.42 9.19
CA PHE A 320 -3.26 45.58 8.09
C PHE A 320 -4.42 45.03 7.25
N ALA A 321 -5.54 44.68 7.90
CA ALA A 321 -6.77 44.30 7.22
C ALA A 321 -7.34 45.45 6.37
N GLU A 322 -7.30 46.69 6.88
CA GLU A 322 -7.72 47.89 6.16
C GLU A 322 -6.78 48.21 4.99
N THR A 323 -5.46 48.03 5.14
CA THR A 323 -4.47 48.18 4.05
C THR A 323 -4.67 47.13 2.96
N ILE A 324 -4.87 45.85 3.31
CA ILE A 324 -5.20 44.80 2.33
C ILE A 324 -6.53 45.10 1.64
N GLN A 325 -7.57 45.49 2.39
CA GLN A 325 -8.87 45.84 1.80
C GLN A 325 -8.77 47.06 0.87
N ARG A 326 -8.02 48.10 1.24
CA ARG A 326 -7.74 49.28 0.40
C ARG A 326 -6.94 48.93 -0.85
N ALA A 327 -5.85 48.18 -0.70
CA ALA A 327 -4.99 47.79 -1.80
C ALA A 327 -5.71 46.85 -2.78
N LEU A 328 -6.58 45.96 -2.29
CA LEU A 328 -7.45 45.13 -3.14
C LEU A 328 -8.51 45.96 -3.89
N ARG A 329 -9.05 47.03 -3.28
CA ARG A 329 -9.93 47.99 -3.99
C ARG A 329 -9.17 48.70 -5.12
N LEU A 330 -7.94 49.15 -4.87
CA LEU A 330 -7.13 49.85 -5.87
C LEU A 330 -6.57 48.92 -6.96
N LEU A 331 -6.20 47.68 -6.62
CA LEU A 331 -5.82 46.64 -7.58
C LEU A 331 -6.98 46.26 -8.51
N SER A 332 -8.23 46.35 -8.04
CA SER A 332 -9.42 46.17 -8.87
C SER A 332 -9.64 47.31 -9.88
N ASP A 333 -9.11 48.50 -9.62
CA ASP A 333 -9.13 49.64 -10.55
C ASP A 333 -7.97 49.58 -11.57
N PHE A 334 -6.87 48.90 -11.26
CA PHE A 334 -5.64 48.85 -12.07
C PHE A 334 -5.65 47.78 -13.17
N VAL A 335 -6.35 46.68 -12.95
CA VAL A 335 -6.56 45.66 -13.97
C VAL A 335 -7.82 46.04 -14.73
N ASP A 336 -7.69 46.09 -16.05
CA ASP A 336 -8.71 46.53 -17.00
C ASP A 336 -10.16 46.18 -16.54
N LYS A 337 -10.98 47.20 -16.28
CA LYS A 337 -12.38 47.07 -15.82
C LYS A 337 -13.22 46.17 -16.75
N SER A 338 -12.79 45.97 -17.99
CA SER A 338 -13.40 45.03 -18.94
C SER A 338 -13.14 43.54 -18.61
N SER A 339 -12.15 43.23 -17.77
CA SER A 339 -11.67 41.88 -17.45
C SER A 339 -12.14 41.31 -16.11
N PHE A 340 -12.83 42.11 -15.28
CA PHE A 340 -13.15 41.78 -13.88
C PHE A 340 -14.66 41.67 -13.54
N PHE A 341 -15.54 41.47 -14.52
CA PHE A 341 -16.98 41.38 -14.27
C PHE A 341 -17.43 40.05 -13.65
N PHE A 342 -17.26 39.92 -12.33
CA PHE A 342 -17.55 38.67 -11.64
C PHE A 342 -18.83 38.68 -10.81
N PHE A 343 -19.32 39.80 -10.25
CA PHE A 343 -20.32 39.70 -9.17
C PHE A 343 -21.51 40.66 -9.24
N TRP A 344 -22.72 40.09 -9.08
CA TRP A 344 -23.97 40.79 -8.77
C TRP A 344 -24.38 40.50 -7.31
N THR A 345 -24.49 41.54 -6.47
CA THR A 345 -25.07 41.44 -5.12
C THR A 345 -26.43 42.10 -5.05
N CYS A 346 -27.35 41.48 -4.30
CA CYS A 346 -28.73 41.97 -4.12
C CYS A 346 -28.82 43.38 -3.46
N ASP A 347 -27.73 43.96 -2.92
CA ASP A 347 -27.71 45.32 -2.34
C ASP A 347 -27.30 46.40 -3.36
N ALA A 348 -26.81 46.02 -4.54
CA ALA A 348 -26.35 46.94 -5.59
C ALA A 348 -27.49 47.45 -6.50
N ILE A 349 -28.70 47.66 -5.97
CA ILE A 349 -29.94 47.98 -6.72
C ILE A 349 -29.86 49.33 -7.50
N GLY A 350 -28.75 50.07 -7.44
CA GLY A 350 -28.58 51.37 -8.10
C GLY A 350 -27.87 51.39 -9.47
N ASN A 351 -27.13 50.35 -9.88
CA ASN A 351 -26.25 50.46 -11.07
C ASN A 351 -26.58 49.47 -12.20
N ASN A 352 -27.37 49.93 -13.17
CA ASN A 352 -27.82 49.19 -14.37
C ASN A 352 -26.74 48.93 -15.44
N LYS A 353 -25.48 48.62 -15.08
CA LYS A 353 -24.39 48.47 -16.06
C LYS A 353 -23.26 47.52 -15.64
N VAL A 354 -23.58 46.28 -15.22
CA VAL A 354 -22.53 45.31 -14.92
C VAL A 354 -22.80 43.96 -15.58
N ASP A 355 -21.87 43.55 -16.43
CA ASP A 355 -21.86 42.30 -17.19
C ASP A 355 -21.35 41.12 -16.34
N THR A 356 -22.00 40.85 -15.22
CA THR A 356 -21.54 39.90 -14.18
C THR A 356 -21.73 38.43 -14.58
N THR A 357 -20.77 37.57 -14.21
CA THR A 357 -20.82 36.12 -14.45
C THR A 357 -21.27 35.29 -13.23
N THR A 358 -21.20 35.85 -12.02
CA THR A 358 -21.61 35.21 -10.74
C THR A 358 -22.64 36.07 -10.03
N ALA A 359 -23.69 35.46 -9.47
CA ALA A 359 -24.66 36.12 -8.60
C ALA A 359 -24.76 35.38 -7.26
N CYS A 360 -24.64 36.12 -6.16
CA CYS A 360 -24.78 35.60 -4.80
C CYS A 360 -25.82 36.40 -4.03
N CYS A 361 -26.79 35.72 -3.40
CA CYS A 361 -27.80 36.38 -2.57
C CYS A 361 -28.11 35.59 -1.29
N ARG A 362 -28.31 36.32 -0.19
CA ARG A 362 -28.66 35.79 1.14
C ARG A 362 -29.94 36.42 1.71
N GLN A 363 -30.75 35.63 2.41
CA GLN A 363 -31.88 36.06 3.28
C GLN A 363 -32.85 37.09 2.65
N LYS A 364 -33.23 36.89 1.37
CA LYS A 364 -34.16 37.79 0.65
C LYS A 364 -35.29 37.02 -0.04
N SER A 365 -36.45 37.68 -0.15
CA SER A 365 -37.50 37.27 -1.08
C SER A 365 -37.07 37.72 -2.48
N LEU A 366 -36.89 36.78 -3.42
CA LEU A 366 -36.46 37.10 -4.77
C LEU A 366 -37.67 37.33 -5.68
N GLU A 367 -37.70 38.46 -6.38
CA GLU A 367 -38.75 38.75 -7.35
C GLU A 367 -38.55 37.97 -8.65
N ALA A 368 -39.65 37.52 -9.29
CA ALA A 368 -39.62 36.68 -10.49
C ALA A 368 -38.86 37.30 -11.69
N LYS A 369 -38.71 38.63 -11.72
CA LYS A 369 -38.03 39.37 -12.80
C LYS A 369 -36.62 39.83 -12.45
N MET A 370 -36.08 39.45 -11.30
CA MET A 370 -34.78 39.92 -10.83
C MET A 370 -33.64 39.65 -11.82
N PHE A 371 -33.67 38.50 -12.51
CA PHE A 371 -32.69 38.16 -13.54
C PHE A 371 -33.25 38.29 -14.97
N GLN A 372 -34.29 39.11 -15.20
CA GLN A 372 -34.84 39.37 -16.53
C GLN A 372 -34.25 40.66 -17.13
N HIS A 373 -32.92 40.75 -17.22
CA HIS A 373 -32.17 41.85 -17.85
C HIS A 373 -31.28 41.31 -18.99
N PRO A 374 -30.92 42.09 -20.03
CA PRO A 374 -30.03 41.62 -21.12
C PRO A 374 -28.75 40.89 -20.66
N SER A 375 -28.16 41.33 -19.55
CA SER A 375 -26.96 40.77 -18.93
C SER A 375 -27.17 39.39 -18.29
N ALA A 376 -28.41 38.92 -18.12
CA ALA A 376 -28.72 37.60 -17.55
C ALA A 376 -28.23 36.45 -18.43
N SER A 377 -28.05 36.70 -19.73
CA SER A 377 -27.43 35.75 -20.66
C SER A 377 -25.94 35.49 -20.36
N TRP A 378 -25.29 36.32 -19.53
CA TRP A 378 -23.89 36.19 -19.14
C TRP A 378 -23.70 35.53 -17.77
N LEU A 379 -24.77 35.37 -16.98
CA LEU A 379 -24.72 34.68 -15.69
C LEU A 379 -24.42 33.20 -15.89
N ARG A 380 -23.34 32.74 -15.24
CA ARG A 380 -22.84 31.37 -15.29
C ARG A 380 -22.90 30.69 -13.93
N VAL A 381 -22.83 31.45 -12.83
CA VAL A 381 -22.85 30.92 -11.47
C VAL A 381 -23.91 31.63 -10.64
N ILE A 382 -24.76 30.87 -9.97
CA ILE A 382 -25.78 31.39 -9.05
C ILE A 382 -25.69 30.64 -7.73
N HIS A 383 -25.50 31.40 -6.65
CA HIS A 383 -25.49 30.91 -5.27
C HIS A 383 -26.58 31.62 -4.47
N LEU A 384 -27.59 30.87 -4.04
CA LEU A 384 -28.68 31.38 -3.21
C LEU A 384 -28.65 30.71 -1.83
N PHE A 385 -28.59 31.51 -0.78
CA PHE A 385 -28.55 31.06 0.61
C PHE A 385 -29.73 31.63 1.39
N GLU A 386 -30.52 30.81 2.07
CA GLU A 386 -31.69 31.22 2.87
C GLU A 386 -32.68 32.12 2.09
N CYS A 387 -32.80 31.93 0.77
CA CYS A 387 -33.67 32.75 -0.09
C CYS A 387 -35.08 32.17 -0.21
N THR A 388 -36.08 33.02 -0.43
CA THR A 388 -37.47 32.59 -0.68
C THR A 388 -37.92 33.03 -2.07
N PHE A 389 -38.38 32.08 -2.90
CA PHE A 389 -38.89 32.35 -4.25
C PHE A 389 -39.82 31.23 -4.73
N SER A 390 -40.56 31.45 -5.81
CA SER A 390 -41.42 30.44 -6.41
C SER A 390 -40.58 29.37 -7.13
N PHE A 391 -40.60 28.13 -6.64
CA PHE A 391 -39.96 26.99 -7.33
C PHE A 391 -40.61 26.68 -8.67
N ALA A 392 -41.87 27.09 -8.86
CA ALA A 392 -42.58 26.93 -10.11
C ALA A 392 -42.17 27.93 -11.20
N SER A 393 -41.56 29.03 -10.80
CA SER A 393 -41.14 30.09 -11.70
C SER A 393 -39.89 30.77 -11.12
N PRO A 394 -38.77 30.04 -11.02
CA PRO A 394 -37.58 30.56 -10.37
C PRO A 394 -37.04 31.77 -11.13
N PRO A 395 -36.47 32.76 -10.44
CA PRO A 395 -36.16 34.06 -11.04
C PRO A 395 -35.06 33.96 -12.12
N PHE A 396 -34.31 32.86 -12.17
CA PHE A 396 -33.16 32.63 -13.04
C PHE A 396 -33.44 31.74 -14.27
N LEU A 397 -34.71 31.45 -14.60
CA LEU A 397 -35.04 30.63 -15.79
C LEU A 397 -34.50 31.23 -17.11
N SER A 398 -34.35 32.55 -17.18
CA SER A 398 -33.82 33.25 -18.36
C SER A 398 -32.30 33.17 -18.51
N CYS A 399 -31.58 32.61 -17.53
CA CYS A 399 -30.11 32.51 -17.54
C CYS A 399 -29.65 31.33 -18.42
N SER A 400 -29.61 31.51 -19.73
CA SER A 400 -29.28 30.46 -20.71
C SER A 400 -27.83 29.94 -20.67
N SER A 401 -26.94 30.63 -19.96
CA SER A 401 -25.51 30.29 -19.84
C SER A 401 -25.12 29.73 -18.47
N LEU A 402 -26.12 29.39 -17.65
CA LEU A 402 -25.90 28.88 -16.29
C LEU A 402 -25.12 27.55 -16.31
N ARG A 403 -24.05 27.49 -15.53
CA ARG A 403 -23.13 26.35 -15.40
C ARG A 403 -23.06 25.82 -13.96
N PHE A 404 -23.24 26.67 -12.95
CA PHE A 404 -23.24 26.27 -11.55
C PHE A 404 -24.43 26.88 -10.81
N LEU A 405 -25.23 26.03 -10.18
CA LEU A 405 -26.32 26.39 -9.31
C LEU A 405 -26.09 25.79 -7.91
N LEU A 406 -25.98 26.65 -6.90
CA LEU A 406 -25.90 26.29 -5.49
C LEU A 406 -27.12 26.87 -4.77
N LEU A 407 -27.94 26.00 -4.19
CA LEU A 407 -29.11 26.37 -3.40
C LEU A 407 -28.96 25.82 -1.98
N ASP A 408 -28.92 26.71 -1.00
CA ASP A 408 -28.76 26.36 0.40
C ASP A 408 -29.88 26.97 1.25
N HIS A 409 -30.58 26.16 2.06
CA HIS A 409 -31.69 26.57 2.92
C HIS A 409 -32.79 27.41 2.23
N CYS A 410 -33.01 27.22 0.93
CA CYS A 410 -33.97 28.00 0.16
C CYS A 410 -35.41 27.46 0.35
N LYS A 411 -36.41 28.36 0.29
CA LYS A 411 -37.82 28.02 0.55
C LYS A 411 -38.72 28.40 -0.62
N ASP A 412 -39.69 27.53 -0.90
CA ASP A 412 -40.74 27.84 -1.87
C ASP A 412 -41.72 28.87 -1.29
N GLN A 413 -42.00 29.90 -2.07
CA GLN A 413 -42.97 30.94 -1.73
C GLN A 413 -44.40 30.39 -1.59
N ASN A 414 -44.70 29.23 -2.20
CA ASN A 414 -46.04 28.64 -2.27
C ASN A 414 -46.25 27.43 -1.33
N SER A 415 -45.42 27.25 -0.31
CA SER A 415 -45.39 26.08 0.61
C SER A 415 -46.67 25.73 1.39
N SER A 416 -47.78 26.44 1.20
CA SER A 416 -49.08 26.18 1.86
C SER A 416 -49.99 25.16 1.16
N ARG A 417 -49.60 24.62 -0.01
CA ARG A 417 -50.34 23.53 -0.69
C ARG A 417 -49.52 22.25 -0.63
N THR A 418 -49.95 21.31 0.20
CA THR A 418 -49.33 20.01 0.52
C THR A 418 -49.38 18.99 -0.63
N ASP A 419 -48.93 19.34 -1.82
CA ASP A 419 -48.64 18.40 -2.91
C ASP A 419 -47.49 18.96 -3.76
N SER A 420 -46.26 18.53 -3.47
CA SER A 420 -45.03 18.88 -4.19
C SER A 420 -44.92 18.22 -5.59
N THR A 421 -46.00 17.61 -6.08
CA THR A 421 -46.20 17.09 -7.44
C THR A 421 -46.81 18.10 -8.41
N LEU A 422 -46.71 19.41 -8.12
CA LEU A 422 -47.00 20.46 -9.11
C LEU A 422 -45.98 20.39 -10.25
N THR A 423 -46.30 19.53 -11.22
CA THR A 423 -45.75 19.53 -12.57
C THR A 423 -45.70 20.96 -13.08
N MET A 424 -44.50 21.40 -13.46
CA MET A 424 -44.31 22.65 -14.20
C MET A 424 -45.25 22.59 -15.39
N THR A 425 -46.30 23.41 -15.37
CA THR A 425 -47.32 23.48 -16.42
C THR A 425 -46.64 23.53 -17.78
N THR A 426 -47.04 22.59 -18.64
CA THR A 426 -46.41 22.18 -19.90
C THR A 426 -46.60 23.21 -21.01
N ASP A 427 -46.05 24.41 -20.85
CA ASP A 427 -46.00 25.33 -21.99
C ASP A 427 -44.66 26.06 -22.07
N THR A 428 -44.12 26.06 -23.30
CA THR A 428 -42.82 26.58 -23.76
C THR A 428 -41.59 25.70 -23.52
N GLY A 429 -41.14 24.99 -24.56
CA GLY A 429 -39.86 24.25 -24.58
C GLY A 429 -38.59 25.11 -24.47
N ASP A 430 -38.71 26.41 -24.18
CA ASP A 430 -37.65 27.41 -24.10
C ASP A 430 -37.33 27.82 -22.64
N THR A 431 -38.30 27.73 -21.72
CA THR A 431 -38.13 28.15 -20.31
C THR A 431 -37.23 27.23 -19.47
N ARG A 432 -36.90 26.03 -19.97
CA ARG A 432 -36.00 25.09 -19.28
C ARG A 432 -34.58 25.07 -19.87
N ALA A 433 -34.27 25.94 -20.82
CA ALA A 433 -32.96 25.98 -21.48
C ALA A 433 -31.80 26.25 -20.50
N CYS A 434 -32.05 26.97 -19.39
CA CYS A 434 -31.03 27.32 -18.39
C CYS A 434 -30.30 26.12 -17.76
N PHE A 435 -30.98 24.98 -17.61
CA PHE A 435 -30.40 23.79 -16.96
C PHE A 435 -29.62 22.89 -17.94
N ARG A 436 -29.72 23.10 -19.26
CA ARG A 436 -29.06 22.23 -20.26
C ARG A 436 -27.53 22.31 -20.21
N LYS A 437 -26.98 23.48 -19.88
CA LYS A 437 -25.54 23.75 -19.78
C LYS A 437 -25.02 23.69 -18.35
N LEU A 438 -25.82 23.15 -17.43
CA LEU A 438 -25.44 23.04 -16.03
C LEU A 438 -24.36 21.98 -15.87
N TRP A 439 -23.21 22.37 -15.32
CA TRP A 439 -22.08 21.49 -15.01
C TRP A 439 -22.08 21.05 -13.56
N VAL A 440 -22.55 21.91 -12.64
CA VAL A 440 -22.54 21.66 -11.20
C VAL A 440 -23.90 22.02 -10.61
N LEU A 441 -24.50 21.06 -9.90
CA LEU A 441 -25.68 21.28 -9.08
C LEU A 441 -25.35 20.94 -7.63
N ASP A 442 -25.49 21.91 -6.75
CA ASP A 442 -25.46 21.71 -5.30
C ASP A 442 -26.82 22.11 -4.71
N LEU A 443 -27.46 21.14 -4.08
CA LEU A 443 -28.76 21.30 -3.44
C LEU A 443 -28.64 20.90 -1.98
N SER A 444 -28.60 21.92 -1.11
CA SER A 444 -28.38 21.80 0.33
C SER A 444 -29.62 22.31 1.11
N PHE A 445 -30.16 21.48 1.99
CA PHE A 445 -31.29 21.79 2.90
C PHE A 445 -32.46 22.51 2.23
N THR A 446 -32.72 22.18 0.95
CA THR A 446 -33.71 22.84 0.09
C THR A 446 -34.62 21.76 -0.50
N ASP A 447 -35.88 21.73 -0.07
CA ASP A 447 -36.86 20.69 -0.41
C ASP A 447 -37.45 20.83 -1.84
N TRP A 448 -36.60 20.92 -2.86
CA TRP A 448 -36.99 21.06 -4.27
C TRP A 448 -36.83 19.75 -5.07
N TYR A 449 -37.74 18.81 -4.83
CA TYR A 449 -37.68 17.44 -5.39
C TYR A 449 -37.65 17.37 -6.93
N TRP A 450 -38.21 18.35 -7.64
CA TRP A 450 -38.22 18.34 -9.11
C TRP A 450 -36.81 18.35 -9.70
N LEU A 451 -35.85 19.09 -9.11
CA LEU A 451 -34.46 19.13 -9.58
C LEU A 451 -33.77 17.76 -9.52
N LEU A 452 -34.27 16.87 -8.68
CA LEU A 452 -33.79 15.49 -8.51
C LEU A 452 -34.67 14.47 -9.25
N SER A 453 -35.67 14.93 -10.00
CA SER A 453 -36.49 14.07 -10.86
C SER A 453 -35.73 13.69 -12.13
N VAL A 454 -36.05 12.54 -12.72
CA VAL A 454 -35.41 12.10 -13.98
C VAL A 454 -35.66 13.06 -15.13
N GLU A 455 -36.82 13.73 -15.16
CA GLU A 455 -37.09 14.74 -16.19
C GLU A 455 -36.11 15.92 -16.12
N ALA A 456 -35.81 16.39 -14.90
CA ALA A 456 -34.85 17.48 -14.69
C ALA A 456 -33.42 17.02 -14.94
N LEU A 457 -33.02 15.87 -14.40
CA LEU A 457 -31.67 15.34 -14.57
C LEU A 457 -31.38 14.97 -16.03
N ASP A 458 -32.30 14.34 -16.77
CA ASP A 458 -32.13 14.05 -18.21
C ASP A 458 -32.00 15.32 -19.06
N LEU A 459 -32.50 16.45 -18.57
CA LEU A 459 -32.32 17.74 -19.22
C LEU A 459 -30.93 18.34 -18.95
N MET A 460 -30.28 17.97 -17.84
CA MET A 460 -28.93 18.41 -17.45
C MET A 460 -27.84 17.51 -18.09
N VAL A 461 -27.81 17.49 -19.42
CA VAL A 461 -26.95 16.58 -20.20
C VAL A 461 -25.43 16.82 -20.06
N GLU A 462 -25.03 17.99 -19.56
CA GLU A 462 -23.63 18.35 -19.32
C GLU A 462 -23.23 18.28 -17.82
N LEU A 463 -24.09 17.74 -16.95
CA LEU A 463 -23.85 17.69 -15.50
C LEU A 463 -22.62 16.85 -15.17
N ARG A 464 -21.66 17.45 -14.48
CA ARG A 464 -20.40 16.83 -14.05
C ARG A 464 -20.37 16.55 -12.56
N GLU A 465 -20.94 17.43 -11.75
CA GLU A 465 -21.01 17.26 -10.30
C GLU A 465 -22.44 17.41 -9.79
N LEU A 466 -22.89 16.43 -9.03
CA LEU A 466 -24.15 16.45 -8.30
C LEU A 466 -23.88 16.30 -6.81
N ASN A 467 -24.20 17.35 -6.04
CA ASN A 467 -24.09 17.37 -4.59
C ASN A 467 -25.48 17.56 -3.99
N VAL A 468 -25.89 16.64 -3.13
CA VAL A 468 -27.20 16.65 -2.50
C VAL A 468 -27.02 16.53 -1.00
N LYS A 469 -27.44 17.53 -0.23
CA LYS A 469 -27.26 17.59 1.21
C LYS A 469 -28.58 17.89 1.94
N GLY A 470 -28.92 17.07 2.92
CA GLY A 470 -29.94 17.39 3.91
C GLY A 470 -31.37 17.60 3.39
N ILE A 471 -31.78 16.88 2.34
CA ILE A 471 -33.14 16.98 1.78
C ILE A 471 -34.06 16.00 2.49
N LYS A 472 -35.21 16.48 2.98
CA LYS A 472 -36.16 15.65 3.72
C LYS A 472 -36.75 14.56 2.83
N HIS A 473 -36.93 13.36 3.38
CA HIS A 473 -37.53 12.21 2.68
C HIS A 473 -36.84 11.79 1.36
N TRP A 474 -35.67 12.34 1.04
CA TRP A 474 -34.88 11.96 -0.12
C TRP A 474 -33.71 11.07 0.29
N SER A 475 -33.36 10.13 -0.57
CA SER A 475 -32.26 9.19 -0.40
C SER A 475 -31.67 8.87 -1.76
N ILE A 476 -30.41 8.45 -1.81
CA ILE A 476 -29.74 8.03 -3.06
C ILE A 476 -30.52 6.94 -3.80
N SER A 477 -31.29 6.13 -3.07
CA SER A 477 -32.20 5.13 -3.64
C SER A 477 -33.36 5.72 -4.43
N HIS A 478 -33.70 7.00 -4.30
CA HIS A 478 -34.68 7.64 -5.18
C HIS A 478 -34.15 7.83 -6.60
N LEU A 479 -32.83 7.68 -6.81
CA LEU A 479 -32.26 7.49 -8.13
C LEU A 479 -32.62 6.10 -8.73
N LEU A 480 -33.05 5.10 -7.93
CA LEU A 480 -33.36 3.72 -8.35
C LEU A 480 -34.70 3.51 -9.04
N HIS A 481 -35.77 4.25 -8.69
CA HIS A 481 -37.13 4.00 -9.22
C HIS A 481 -37.23 4.09 -10.77
N ARG A 482 -36.13 4.41 -11.46
CA ARG A 482 -36.02 4.60 -12.91
C ARG A 482 -34.70 4.07 -13.50
N LEU A 483 -34.09 3.04 -12.89
CA LEU A 483 -32.94 2.34 -13.48
C LEU A 483 -33.21 0.89 -13.95
N ASP A 484 -34.25 0.22 -13.42
CA ASP A 484 -34.54 -1.22 -13.55
C ASP A 484 -35.63 -1.60 -14.59
N ASP A 485 -35.98 -0.75 -15.56
CA ASP A 485 -36.85 -1.17 -16.69
C ASP A 485 -36.07 -2.06 -17.69
N ASP A 486 -35.56 -3.19 -17.22
CA ASP A 486 -35.14 -4.36 -18.00
C ASP A 486 -36.14 -5.51 -17.74
N ASP A 487 -37.44 -5.23 -17.78
CA ASP A 487 -38.45 -6.28 -17.82
C ASP A 487 -38.49 -6.85 -19.25
N ALA A 488 -37.79 -7.97 -19.43
CA ALA A 488 -37.66 -8.72 -20.67
C ALA A 488 -38.99 -9.39 -21.08
N SER A 489 -40.05 -8.62 -21.38
CA SER A 489 -41.22 -9.14 -22.10
C SER A 489 -42.16 -8.06 -22.64
N ASN A 490 -41.71 -7.22 -23.59
CA ASN A 490 -42.43 -6.95 -24.85
C ASN A 490 -41.94 -5.67 -25.55
N SER A 491 -41.79 -5.80 -26.88
CA SER A 491 -42.04 -4.73 -27.85
C SER A 491 -41.11 -3.51 -27.83
N THR A 492 -40.05 -3.59 -28.65
CA THR A 492 -39.70 -2.58 -29.67
C THR A 492 -40.14 -1.13 -29.39
N ARG A 493 -39.38 -0.41 -28.56
CA ARG A 493 -39.13 1.03 -28.70
C ARG A 493 -38.03 1.47 -27.72
N SER A 494 -36.88 1.83 -28.28
CA SER A 494 -35.86 2.73 -27.72
C SER A 494 -35.23 2.33 -26.37
N SER A 495 -34.03 1.76 -26.43
CA SER A 495 -33.01 1.93 -25.39
C SER A 495 -32.79 3.42 -25.11
N SER A 496 -33.50 3.98 -24.12
CA SER A 496 -33.31 5.37 -23.71
C SER A 496 -31.97 5.48 -22.97
N ARG A 497 -30.92 5.89 -23.70
CA ARG A 497 -29.66 6.35 -23.10
C ARG A 497 -29.98 7.46 -22.10
N LYS A 498 -29.64 7.23 -20.81
CA LYS A 498 -29.72 8.21 -19.72
C LYS A 498 -28.60 9.25 -19.92
N PRO A 499 -28.87 10.45 -20.47
CA PRO A 499 -27.81 11.28 -21.06
C PRO A 499 -26.90 11.94 -20.02
N TRP A 500 -27.44 12.36 -18.86
CA TRP A 500 -26.69 13.07 -17.82
C TRP A 500 -25.66 12.18 -17.11
N LEU A 501 -25.93 10.86 -17.02
CA LEU A 501 -24.98 9.88 -16.48
C LEU A 501 -23.75 9.70 -17.37
N LEU A 502 -23.77 10.20 -18.61
CA LEU A 502 -22.63 10.14 -19.53
C LEU A 502 -21.58 11.19 -19.21
N SER A 503 -21.94 12.31 -18.57
CA SER A 503 -21.02 13.41 -18.24
C SER A 503 -20.64 13.49 -16.76
N LEU A 504 -21.38 12.79 -15.88
CA LEU A 504 -21.17 12.84 -14.44
C LEU A 504 -19.77 12.32 -14.06
N VAL A 505 -19.06 13.09 -13.25
CA VAL A 505 -17.70 12.81 -12.75
C VAL A 505 -17.71 12.57 -11.24
N LYS A 506 -18.48 13.38 -10.50
CA LYS A 506 -18.57 13.34 -9.03
C LYS A 506 -20.03 13.27 -8.58
N LEU A 507 -20.30 12.34 -7.67
CA LEU A 507 -21.58 12.23 -6.96
C LEU A 507 -21.34 12.32 -5.46
N GLN A 508 -22.00 13.27 -4.80
CA GLN A 508 -21.95 13.44 -3.36
C GLN A 508 -23.37 13.49 -2.79
N VAL A 509 -23.64 12.63 -1.82
CA VAL A 509 -24.91 12.58 -1.10
C VAL A 509 -24.64 12.61 0.39
N THR A 510 -25.23 13.59 1.08
CA THR A 510 -25.14 13.77 2.53
C THR A 510 -26.54 13.88 3.12
N THR A 511 -26.93 13.03 4.04
CA THR A 511 -28.26 13.13 4.68
C THR A 511 -28.27 14.15 5.82
N GLU A 512 -29.44 14.58 6.29
CA GLU A 512 -29.53 15.39 7.52
C GLU A 512 -29.02 14.58 8.73
N PRO A 513 -28.32 15.21 9.69
CA PRO A 513 -28.01 14.59 10.98
C PRO A 513 -29.30 14.32 11.77
N ILE A 514 -29.58 13.06 12.04
CA ILE A 514 -30.74 12.64 12.84
C ILE A 514 -30.34 12.58 14.32
N THR A 515 -31.20 13.11 15.21
CA THR A 515 -31.03 13.00 16.68
C THR A 515 -31.55 11.64 17.21
N GLU A 516 -31.04 11.15 18.35
CA GLU A 516 -31.47 9.85 18.95
C GLU A 516 -33.00 9.72 19.10
N ASP A 517 -33.68 10.82 19.42
CA ASP A 517 -35.14 10.88 19.60
C ASP A 517 -35.92 10.72 18.28
N GLN A 518 -35.32 11.14 17.15
CA GLN A 518 -35.90 10.98 15.81
C GLN A 518 -35.65 9.57 15.25
N HIS A 519 -34.54 8.92 15.62
CA HIS A 519 -34.21 7.56 15.17
C HIS A 519 -35.16 6.49 15.75
N GLN A 520 -35.62 6.65 17.00
CA GLN A 520 -36.55 5.69 17.62
C GLN A 520 -38.02 5.89 17.17
N SER A 521 -38.38 7.06 16.64
CA SER A 521 -39.76 7.42 16.28
C SER A 521 -40.10 7.26 14.79
N GLN A 522 -39.11 7.21 13.89
CA GLN A 522 -39.34 7.04 12.45
C GLN A 522 -39.45 5.58 12.02
N VAL A 523 -40.61 4.97 12.26
CA VAL A 523 -41.03 3.77 11.51
C VAL A 523 -41.65 4.23 10.20
N TRP A 524 -40.86 4.31 9.13
CA TRP A 524 -41.37 4.53 7.77
C TRP A 524 -42.35 3.40 7.42
N LYS A 525 -43.64 3.74 7.31
CA LYS A 525 -44.69 2.88 6.76
C LYS A 525 -44.92 3.30 5.31
N GLU A 526 -44.97 2.27 4.46
CA GLU A 526 -45.29 2.26 3.03
C GLU A 526 -44.10 2.55 2.08
N ASP A 527 -43.95 1.64 1.10
CA ASP A 527 -42.90 1.41 0.09
C ASP A 527 -41.45 1.04 0.52
N ARG A 528 -41.33 -0.13 1.15
CA ARG A 528 -40.11 -0.59 1.88
C ARG A 528 -38.99 -1.30 1.08
N VAL A 529 -39.05 -1.43 -0.25
CA VAL A 529 -38.05 -2.26 -0.99
C VAL A 529 -37.01 -1.43 -1.75
N ALA A 530 -37.44 -0.43 -2.53
CA ALA A 530 -36.53 0.38 -3.36
C ALA A 530 -35.59 1.27 -2.52
N ALA A 531 -36.02 1.72 -1.33
CA ALA A 531 -35.27 2.68 -0.51
C ALA A 531 -33.93 2.16 0.05
N THR A 532 -33.63 0.86 -0.08
CA THR A 532 -32.53 0.17 0.64
C THR A 532 -31.39 -0.34 -0.23
N LEU A 533 -31.49 -0.16 -1.55
CA LEU A 533 -30.49 -0.61 -2.53
C LEU A 533 -29.67 0.59 -3.04
N PHE A 534 -28.46 0.33 -3.52
CA PHE A 534 -27.64 1.31 -4.20
C PHE A 534 -27.99 1.36 -5.71
N PRO A 535 -28.08 2.54 -6.36
CA PRO A 535 -28.37 2.64 -7.78
C PRO A 535 -27.33 1.95 -8.67
N ASN A 536 -27.77 1.29 -9.75
CA ASN A 536 -26.85 0.71 -10.73
C ASN A 536 -26.23 1.83 -11.59
N LEU A 537 -24.95 2.13 -11.33
CA LEU A 537 -24.13 3.13 -12.02
C LEU A 537 -23.06 2.48 -12.93
N SER A 538 -23.17 1.18 -13.22
CA SER A 538 -22.21 0.43 -14.05
C SER A 538 -22.00 1.00 -15.45
N SER A 539 -23.04 1.65 -16.02
CA SER A 539 -22.98 2.29 -17.32
C SER A 539 -22.23 3.64 -17.33
N CYS A 540 -21.96 4.22 -16.16
CA CYS A 540 -21.24 5.47 -16.02
C CYS A 540 -19.75 5.23 -16.25
N LYS A 541 -19.22 5.70 -17.38
CA LYS A 541 -17.80 5.48 -17.76
C LYS A 541 -16.85 6.60 -17.30
N ILE A 542 -17.40 7.68 -16.74
CA ILE A 542 -16.65 8.89 -16.39
C ILE A 542 -16.68 9.17 -14.88
N VAL A 543 -17.62 8.59 -14.13
CA VAL A 543 -17.71 8.83 -12.67
C VAL A 543 -16.44 8.30 -12.00
N LYS A 544 -15.72 9.19 -11.33
CA LYS A 544 -14.45 8.94 -10.63
C LYS A 544 -14.59 8.96 -9.12
N THR A 545 -15.54 9.72 -8.59
CA THR A 545 -15.68 9.93 -7.15
C THR A 545 -17.13 9.78 -6.71
N ILE A 546 -17.35 8.94 -5.69
CA ILE A 546 -18.65 8.77 -5.02
C ILE A 546 -18.44 8.99 -3.52
N ILE A 547 -19.21 9.91 -2.93
CA ILE A 547 -19.18 10.24 -1.50
C ILE A 547 -20.59 10.07 -0.94
N LEU A 548 -20.75 9.18 0.04
CA LEU A 548 -22.01 8.88 0.69
C LEU A 548 -21.86 9.13 2.19
N ASP A 549 -22.52 10.15 2.71
CA ASP A 549 -22.45 10.52 4.12
C ASP A 549 -23.85 10.48 4.76
N GLY A 550 -23.97 9.82 5.91
CA GLY A 550 -25.23 9.58 6.58
C GLY A 550 -26.21 8.68 5.80
N CYS A 551 -25.76 7.97 4.76
CA CYS A 551 -26.60 7.02 4.01
C CYS A 551 -26.83 5.68 4.76
N PHE A 552 -27.21 5.75 6.04
CA PHE A 552 -27.29 4.60 6.96
C PHE A 552 -28.36 3.57 6.60
N GLU A 553 -29.34 3.93 5.76
CA GLU A 553 -30.42 3.03 5.30
C GLU A 553 -29.98 2.02 4.23
N LEU A 554 -28.82 2.23 3.58
CA LEU A 554 -28.31 1.32 2.56
C LEU A 554 -28.00 -0.06 3.15
N LYS A 555 -28.50 -1.12 2.53
CA LYS A 555 -28.28 -2.51 2.97
C LYS A 555 -27.18 -3.22 2.21
N ARG A 556 -27.01 -2.95 0.92
CA ARG A 556 -26.03 -3.64 0.07
C ARG A 556 -25.58 -2.79 -1.10
N ILE A 557 -24.34 -3.01 -1.52
CA ILE A 557 -23.78 -2.57 -2.79
C ILE A 557 -23.34 -3.84 -3.52
N ASP A 558 -24.15 -4.28 -4.49
CA ASP A 558 -23.93 -5.54 -5.20
C ASP A 558 -22.73 -5.46 -6.17
N PRO A 559 -22.12 -6.60 -6.54
CA PRO A 559 -21.03 -6.60 -7.52
C PRO A 559 -21.44 -5.95 -8.84
N HIS A 560 -20.50 -5.27 -9.49
CA HIS A 560 -20.70 -4.63 -10.80
C HIS A 560 -21.74 -3.51 -10.87
N VAL A 561 -22.35 -3.05 -9.76
CA VAL A 561 -23.26 -1.88 -9.78
C VAL A 561 -22.51 -0.55 -9.77
N LEU A 562 -21.24 -0.54 -9.36
CA LEU A 562 -20.40 0.65 -9.33
C LEU A 562 -19.75 0.94 -10.70
N PRO A 563 -19.41 2.21 -10.98
CA PRO A 563 -18.72 2.60 -12.22
C PRO A 563 -17.34 1.95 -12.35
N PRO A 564 -16.95 1.38 -13.51
CA PRO A 564 -15.61 0.83 -13.70
C PRO A 564 -14.49 1.89 -13.68
N SER A 565 -14.84 3.16 -13.92
CA SER A 565 -13.93 4.32 -13.88
C SER A 565 -13.72 4.88 -12.47
N LEU A 566 -14.35 4.31 -11.45
CA LEU A 566 -14.31 4.82 -10.08
C LEU A 566 -12.88 4.79 -9.53
N GLU A 567 -12.37 5.96 -9.10
CA GLU A 567 -11.02 6.12 -8.53
C GLU A 567 -11.08 6.25 -6.99
N SER A 568 -12.15 6.83 -6.45
CA SER A 568 -12.34 7.06 -5.02
C SER A 568 -13.79 6.80 -4.58
N PHE A 569 -13.94 6.10 -3.46
CA PHE A 569 -15.23 5.86 -2.81
C PHE A 569 -15.14 6.20 -1.32
N SER A 570 -16.08 6.99 -0.82
CA SER A 570 -16.20 7.33 0.59
C SER A 570 -17.61 7.00 1.10
N PHE A 571 -17.69 6.29 2.23
CA PHE A 571 -18.92 6.02 2.93
C PHE A 571 -18.75 6.33 4.43
N SER A 572 -19.59 7.23 4.94
CA SER A 572 -19.67 7.57 6.36
C SER A 572 -21.08 7.30 6.88
N SER A 573 -21.16 6.59 8.02
CA SER A 573 -22.43 6.29 8.69
C SER A 573 -23.00 7.47 9.49
N SER A 574 -22.17 8.46 9.84
CA SER A 574 -22.55 9.65 10.61
C SER A 574 -22.12 10.91 9.88
N SER A 575 -23.04 11.87 9.74
CA SER A 575 -22.76 13.16 9.09
C SER A 575 -22.03 14.18 9.99
N ASN A 576 -21.86 13.88 11.29
CA ASN A 576 -21.27 14.80 12.28
C ASN A 576 -20.11 14.13 13.04
N ASP A 577 -19.08 14.90 13.41
CA ASP A 577 -17.95 14.48 14.26
C ASP A 577 -18.34 14.24 15.73
N ASN A 578 -19.56 14.62 16.13
CA ASN A 578 -20.07 14.44 17.49
C ASN A 578 -20.64 13.02 17.63
N ASP A 579 -19.99 12.22 18.47
CA ASP A 579 -20.16 10.81 18.89
C ASP A 579 -21.56 10.13 19.00
N VAL A 580 -22.62 10.64 18.36
CA VAL A 580 -23.95 9.99 18.28
C VAL A 580 -23.97 9.07 17.05
N HIS A 581 -23.57 7.81 17.25
CA HIS A 581 -23.35 6.84 16.16
C HIS A 581 -24.63 6.11 15.76
N VAL A 582 -25.30 6.59 14.69
CA VAL A 582 -26.30 5.77 13.99
C VAL A 582 -25.58 4.64 13.25
N SER A 583 -25.92 3.40 13.59
CA SER A 583 -25.32 2.20 12.99
C SER A 583 -25.77 2.04 11.53
N ALA A 584 -24.81 1.91 10.61
CA ALA A 584 -25.13 1.64 9.20
C ALA A 584 -25.80 0.28 9.04
N LYS A 585 -26.90 0.23 8.28
CA LYS A 585 -27.63 -1.01 7.98
C LYS A 585 -26.95 -1.87 6.90
N ILE A 586 -25.80 -1.45 6.40
CA ILE A 586 -25.09 -2.08 5.30
C ILE A 586 -24.51 -3.43 5.72
N GLU A 587 -24.85 -4.48 4.97
CA GLU A 587 -24.47 -5.87 5.24
C GLU A 587 -23.36 -6.37 4.30
N SER A 588 -23.32 -5.87 3.07
CA SER A 588 -22.32 -6.28 2.07
C SER A 588 -21.97 -5.12 1.13
N ILE A 589 -20.67 -4.98 0.82
CA ILE A 589 -20.14 -4.02 -0.15
C ILE A 589 -19.22 -4.77 -1.11
N SER A 590 -19.47 -4.69 -2.41
CA SER A 590 -18.55 -5.17 -3.45
C SER A 590 -18.11 -4.05 -4.38
N PHE A 591 -16.79 -3.94 -4.55
CA PHE A 591 -16.12 -3.07 -5.51
C PHE A 591 -15.65 -3.80 -6.77
N ARG A 592 -16.12 -5.04 -6.97
CA ARG A 592 -15.71 -5.85 -8.11
C ARG A 592 -16.07 -5.17 -9.43
N GLY A 593 -15.09 -5.10 -10.34
CA GLY A 593 -15.20 -4.38 -11.61
C GLY A 593 -14.69 -2.93 -11.58
N CYS A 594 -14.36 -2.37 -10.41
CA CYS A 594 -13.77 -1.04 -10.27
C CYS A 594 -12.23 -1.09 -10.40
N THR A 595 -11.73 -1.37 -11.60
CA THR A 595 -10.29 -1.61 -11.85
C THR A 595 -9.39 -0.40 -11.61
N GLN A 596 -9.96 0.82 -11.57
CA GLN A 596 -9.24 2.07 -11.32
C GLN A 596 -9.34 2.56 -9.87
N LEU A 597 -9.98 1.79 -8.98
CA LEU A 597 -10.21 2.20 -7.59
C LEU A 597 -8.90 2.23 -6.81
N LYS A 598 -8.50 3.43 -6.38
CA LYS A 598 -7.26 3.69 -5.64
C LYS A 598 -7.49 3.91 -4.16
N SER A 599 -8.66 4.44 -3.78
CA SER A 599 -8.98 4.86 -2.42
C SER A 599 -10.39 4.45 -2.03
N VAL A 600 -10.51 3.79 -0.87
CA VAL A 600 -11.77 3.48 -0.20
C VAL A 600 -11.67 4.00 1.22
N PHE A 601 -12.63 4.84 1.62
CA PHE A 601 -12.73 5.37 2.97
C PHE A 601 -14.06 4.96 3.59
N LEU A 602 -14.01 4.14 4.65
CA LEU A 602 -15.17 3.67 5.39
C LEU A 602 -15.11 4.18 6.83
N ARG A 603 -16.05 5.05 7.22
CA ARG A 603 -16.04 5.73 8.52
C ARG A 603 -17.33 5.51 9.33
N GLY A 604 -17.15 5.29 10.63
CA GLY A 604 -18.23 5.22 11.63
C GLY A 604 -18.67 3.79 11.96
N LEU A 605 -19.91 3.59 12.41
CA LEU A 605 -20.38 2.36 13.06
C LEU A 605 -20.99 1.34 12.08
N PHE A 606 -20.34 0.18 11.92
CA PHE A 606 -20.70 -0.90 10.99
C PHE A 606 -21.02 -2.23 11.72
N GLU A 607 -22.09 -2.27 12.52
CA GLU A 607 -22.44 -3.48 13.31
C GLU A 607 -23.08 -4.60 12.48
N ARG A 608 -23.38 -4.36 11.20
CA ARG A 608 -24.05 -5.33 10.32
C ARG A 608 -23.25 -5.74 9.10
N LEU A 609 -22.11 -5.09 8.83
CA LEU A 609 -21.31 -5.35 7.64
C LEU A 609 -20.63 -6.71 7.77
N LYS A 610 -21.16 -7.72 7.09
CA LYS A 610 -20.68 -9.10 7.10
C LYS A 610 -19.61 -9.35 6.05
N GLN A 611 -19.72 -8.70 4.90
CA GLN A 611 -18.89 -8.95 3.72
C GLN A 611 -18.33 -7.65 3.14
N LEU A 612 -17.04 -7.66 2.84
CA LEU A 612 -16.36 -6.62 2.08
C LEU A 612 -15.57 -7.28 0.94
N ASP A 613 -15.92 -6.96 -0.29
CA ASP A 613 -15.24 -7.45 -1.49
C ASP A 613 -14.58 -6.29 -2.23
N VAL A 614 -13.26 -6.30 -2.27
CA VAL A 614 -12.42 -5.29 -2.91
C VAL A 614 -11.59 -5.91 -4.04
N SER A 615 -12.03 -7.07 -4.53
CA SER A 615 -11.36 -7.83 -5.59
C SER A 615 -11.33 -7.07 -6.92
N GLU A 616 -10.31 -7.33 -7.74
CA GLU A 616 -10.10 -6.74 -9.07
C GLU A 616 -9.91 -5.22 -9.06
N THR A 617 -9.41 -4.66 -7.95
CA THR A 617 -9.11 -3.21 -7.79
C THR A 617 -7.61 -2.92 -7.81
N CYS A 618 -7.22 -1.65 -8.00
CA CYS A 618 -5.83 -1.19 -7.93
C CYS A 618 -5.48 -0.56 -6.56
N ILE A 619 -6.19 -0.93 -5.48
CA ILE A 619 -5.93 -0.38 -4.16
C ILE A 619 -4.55 -0.81 -3.66
N LYS A 620 -3.76 0.16 -3.18
CA LYS A 620 -2.46 -0.06 -2.55
C LYS A 620 -2.57 -0.33 -1.05
N THR A 621 -3.42 0.41 -0.36
CA THR A 621 -3.63 0.27 1.08
C THR A 621 -5.12 0.23 1.37
N LEU A 622 -5.59 -0.84 2.00
CA LEU A 622 -6.96 -0.92 2.50
C LEU A 622 -6.96 -0.45 3.96
N ASP A 623 -7.40 0.79 4.19
CA ASP A 623 -7.48 1.36 5.54
C ASP A 623 -8.89 1.21 6.12
N LEU A 624 -9.00 0.34 7.13
CA LEU A 624 -10.25 0.10 7.85
C LEU A 624 -10.27 0.80 9.21
N ARG A 625 -9.19 1.48 9.64
CA ARG A 625 -9.04 2.03 11.01
C ARG A 625 -10.16 2.96 11.45
N ALA A 626 -10.81 3.64 10.50
CA ALA A 626 -11.92 4.57 10.73
C ALA A 626 -13.27 3.87 11.00
N MET A 627 -13.36 2.56 10.79
CA MET A 627 -14.54 1.74 11.10
C MET A 627 -14.61 1.41 12.59
N ARG A 628 -15.81 1.50 13.15
CA ARG A 628 -16.18 1.10 14.53
C ARG A 628 -17.26 0.01 14.45
N GLY A 629 -17.36 -0.87 15.45
CA GLY A 629 -18.40 -1.92 15.48
C GLY A 629 -18.19 -3.05 14.46
N ASN A 630 -16.95 -3.16 13.96
CA ASN A 630 -16.47 -4.12 12.96
C ASN A 630 -16.47 -5.60 13.41
N GLY A 631 -16.92 -5.92 14.63
CA GLY A 631 -17.06 -7.30 15.10
C GLY A 631 -18.02 -8.15 14.26
N SER A 632 -18.76 -7.53 13.34
CA SER A 632 -19.67 -8.19 12.40
C SER A 632 -19.03 -8.61 11.07
N LEU A 633 -17.84 -8.08 10.72
CA LEU A 633 -17.17 -8.40 9.47
C LEU A 633 -16.62 -9.83 9.54
N LYS A 634 -17.17 -10.71 8.69
CA LYS A 634 -16.86 -12.13 8.63
C LYS A 634 -16.08 -12.50 7.37
N GLU A 635 -16.34 -11.82 6.27
CA GLU A 635 -15.80 -12.18 4.96
C GLU A 635 -15.08 -11.00 4.30
N LEU A 636 -13.82 -11.20 3.93
CA LEU A 636 -13.01 -10.23 3.18
C LEU A 636 -12.41 -10.86 1.92
N PHE A 637 -12.70 -10.25 0.77
CA PHE A 637 -12.20 -10.69 -0.54
C PHE A 637 -11.30 -9.62 -1.17
N LEU A 638 -10.09 -10.02 -1.52
CA LEU A 638 -8.99 -9.22 -2.08
C LEU A 638 -8.32 -9.99 -3.23
N LEU A 639 -9.14 -10.56 -4.12
CA LEU A 639 -8.66 -11.39 -5.23
C LEU A 639 -8.26 -10.50 -6.41
N GLY A 640 -7.06 -10.70 -6.96
CA GLY A 640 -6.57 -9.93 -8.11
C GLY A 640 -6.07 -8.51 -7.77
N CYS A 641 -5.85 -8.19 -6.49
CA CYS A 641 -5.37 -6.88 -6.03
C CYS A 641 -3.84 -6.76 -6.19
N LYS A 642 -3.36 -6.53 -7.42
CA LYS A 642 -1.92 -6.57 -7.78
C LYS A 642 -1.07 -5.51 -7.09
N GLU A 643 -1.64 -4.37 -6.74
CA GLU A 643 -0.92 -3.25 -6.13
C GLU A 643 -0.98 -3.24 -4.59
N LEU A 644 -1.69 -4.19 -3.97
CA LEU A 644 -1.92 -4.21 -2.53
C LEU A 644 -0.61 -4.41 -1.75
N ARG A 645 -0.31 -3.46 -0.86
CA ARG A 645 0.88 -3.40 0.00
C ARG A 645 0.52 -3.58 1.47
N ALA A 646 -0.60 -3.03 1.94
CA ALA A 646 -0.98 -3.12 3.35
C ALA A 646 -2.50 -3.18 3.57
N ILE A 647 -2.89 -3.82 4.66
CA ILE A 647 -4.24 -3.77 5.24
C ILE A 647 -4.11 -3.22 6.65
N LEU A 648 -4.80 -2.13 6.95
CA LEU A 648 -4.78 -1.47 8.25
C LEU A 648 -6.08 -1.77 9.00
N TRP A 649 -5.97 -2.58 10.06
CA TRP A 649 -7.13 -3.03 10.83
C TRP A 649 -7.56 -2.00 11.89
N PRO A 650 -8.85 -2.00 12.28
CA PRO A 650 -9.33 -1.19 13.39
C PRO A 650 -8.70 -1.60 14.72
N LYS A 651 -8.74 -0.70 15.72
CA LYS A 651 -8.25 -0.99 17.08
C LYS A 651 -9.03 -2.11 17.79
N GLN A 652 -10.25 -2.39 17.34
CA GLN A 652 -11.12 -3.44 17.86
C GLN A 652 -10.80 -4.77 17.18
N ASP A 653 -10.78 -5.86 17.96
CA ASP A 653 -10.47 -7.20 17.47
C ASP A 653 -11.43 -7.61 16.32
N VAL A 654 -10.87 -7.92 15.14
CA VAL A 654 -11.60 -8.47 13.99
C VAL A 654 -11.49 -9.98 13.99
N SER A 655 -12.62 -10.69 13.82
CA SER A 655 -12.65 -12.14 13.65
C SER A 655 -13.26 -12.50 12.30
N LEU A 656 -12.40 -12.76 11.32
CA LEU A 656 -12.83 -13.19 9.99
C LEU A 656 -13.07 -14.70 9.96
N GLU A 657 -14.18 -15.10 9.36
CA GLU A 657 -14.48 -16.49 9.00
C GLU A 657 -13.88 -16.85 7.65
N VAL A 658 -13.90 -15.90 6.70
CA VAL A 658 -13.37 -16.06 5.33
C VAL A 658 -12.42 -14.91 4.99
N LEU A 659 -11.23 -15.24 4.50
CA LEU A 659 -10.24 -14.25 4.03
C LEU A 659 -9.57 -14.76 2.75
N HIS A 660 -9.87 -14.13 1.62
CA HIS A 660 -9.28 -14.48 0.34
C HIS A 660 -8.41 -13.32 -0.18
N ILE A 661 -7.12 -13.57 -0.38
CA ILE A 661 -6.15 -12.60 -0.88
C ILE A 661 -5.41 -13.23 -2.08
N ASP A 662 -5.41 -12.57 -3.23
CA ASP A 662 -4.56 -12.94 -4.36
C ASP A 662 -3.91 -11.70 -4.98
N THR A 663 -2.59 -11.57 -4.84
CA THR A 663 -1.79 -10.49 -5.47
C THR A 663 -0.91 -10.99 -6.62
N SER A 664 -1.07 -12.26 -7.02
CA SER A 664 -0.19 -12.96 -7.95
C SER A 664 -0.63 -12.91 -9.41
N SER A 665 -1.95 -12.81 -9.68
CA SER A 665 -2.51 -12.91 -11.04
C SER A 665 -1.82 -11.98 -12.04
N THR A 666 -1.42 -12.52 -13.19
CA THR A 666 -0.83 -11.74 -14.29
C THR A 666 -1.75 -11.79 -15.50
N GLU A 667 -1.73 -10.75 -16.33
CA GLU A 667 -2.51 -10.72 -17.59
C GLU A 667 -2.09 -11.81 -18.59
N LEU A 668 -0.96 -12.49 -18.37
CA LEU A 668 -0.51 -13.63 -19.17
C LEU A 668 -1.41 -14.87 -19.03
N ASP A 669 -2.14 -14.99 -17.92
CA ASP A 669 -3.03 -16.13 -17.65
C ASP A 669 -4.26 -16.12 -18.56
N HIS A 670 -4.66 -14.95 -19.08
CA HIS A 670 -5.77 -14.83 -20.04
C HIS A 670 -5.33 -14.94 -21.51
N ALA A 671 -4.07 -14.66 -21.84
CA ALA A 671 -3.59 -14.63 -23.22
C ALA A 671 -3.05 -15.98 -23.74
N THR A 672 -2.69 -16.91 -22.85
CA THR A 672 -2.07 -18.18 -23.24
C THR A 672 -2.96 -19.41 -23.07
N GLY A 673 -4.11 -19.30 -22.41
CA GLY A 673 -4.97 -20.47 -22.12
C GLY A 673 -4.24 -21.58 -21.35
N ILE A 674 -3.07 -21.28 -20.78
CA ILE A 674 -2.36 -22.16 -19.87
C ILE A 674 -2.89 -21.78 -18.50
N GLU A 675 -3.90 -22.51 -18.04
CA GLU A 675 -4.18 -22.60 -16.61
C GLU A 675 -2.87 -23.04 -15.93
N GLU A 676 -2.10 -22.10 -15.37
CA GLU A 676 -1.19 -22.46 -14.29
C GLU A 676 -2.10 -22.90 -13.14
N SER A 677 -2.39 -24.20 -13.14
CA SER A 677 -3.18 -24.89 -12.13
C SER A 677 -2.47 -24.72 -10.79
N SER A 678 -2.79 -23.62 -10.08
CA SER A 678 -2.93 -23.73 -8.63
C SER A 678 -3.88 -24.91 -8.44
N PRO A 679 -3.45 -26.00 -7.78
CA PRO A 679 -4.25 -27.23 -7.72
C PRO A 679 -5.55 -27.08 -6.91
N PHE A 680 -5.85 -25.87 -6.41
CA PHE A 680 -6.97 -25.60 -5.53
C PHE A 680 -7.73 -24.34 -5.94
N SER A 681 -9.06 -24.45 -5.93
CA SER A 681 -9.97 -23.31 -6.06
C SER A 681 -9.97 -22.51 -4.74
N PRO A 682 -9.93 -21.16 -4.76
CA PRO A 682 -10.04 -20.33 -3.55
C PRO A 682 -11.26 -20.68 -2.69
N VAL A 683 -12.35 -21.13 -3.33
CA VAL A 683 -13.63 -21.48 -2.70
C VAL A 683 -13.52 -22.68 -1.74
N GLU A 684 -12.48 -23.50 -1.87
CA GLU A 684 -12.26 -24.68 -1.03
C GLU A 684 -11.73 -24.32 0.37
N PHE A 685 -11.23 -23.11 0.56
CA PHE A 685 -10.63 -22.68 1.83
C PHE A 685 -11.40 -21.53 2.47
N LYS A 686 -11.46 -21.54 3.80
CA LYS A 686 -11.87 -20.37 4.57
C LYS A 686 -10.87 -19.25 4.37
N TRP A 687 -9.58 -19.54 4.48
CA TRP A 687 -8.55 -18.58 4.13
C TRP A 687 -7.71 -19.08 2.97
N TYR A 688 -7.65 -18.28 1.93
CA TYR A 688 -6.83 -18.51 0.75
C TYR A 688 -5.97 -17.27 0.56
N ILE A 689 -4.66 -17.38 0.78
CA ILE A 689 -3.74 -16.24 0.68
C ILE A 689 -2.64 -16.59 -0.30
N LYS A 690 -2.67 -15.98 -1.48
CA LYS A 690 -1.62 -16.11 -2.50
C LYS A 690 -0.97 -14.76 -2.71
N VAL A 691 0.27 -14.60 -2.26
CA VAL A 691 0.96 -13.30 -2.32
C VAL A 691 2.25 -13.38 -3.13
N ARG A 692 2.49 -12.32 -3.92
CA ARG A 692 3.76 -12.11 -4.62
C ARG A 692 4.84 -11.53 -3.69
N ASP A 693 4.46 -10.64 -2.76
CA ASP A 693 5.37 -10.10 -1.74
C ASP A 693 4.95 -10.58 -0.35
N ARG A 694 5.84 -11.32 0.31
CA ARG A 694 5.59 -11.86 1.65
C ARG A 694 5.47 -10.79 2.74
N ARG A 695 5.95 -9.55 2.51
CA ARG A 695 5.82 -8.44 3.48
C ARG A 695 4.37 -8.06 3.75
N LEU A 696 3.46 -8.28 2.80
CA LEU A 696 2.02 -8.08 2.99
C LEU A 696 1.45 -8.95 4.13
N LEU A 697 2.05 -10.11 4.42
CA LEU A 697 1.62 -10.96 5.53
C LEU A 697 1.78 -10.30 6.91
N ARG A 698 2.57 -9.24 7.03
CA ARG A 698 2.68 -8.47 8.29
C ARG A 698 1.34 -7.84 8.68
N SER A 699 0.53 -7.45 7.71
CA SER A 699 -0.83 -6.96 7.96
C SER A 699 -1.72 -8.02 8.63
N LEU A 700 -1.37 -9.30 8.60
CA LEU A 700 -2.16 -10.37 9.24
C LEU A 700 -1.71 -10.69 10.67
N ASN A 701 -0.64 -10.04 11.17
CA ASN A 701 -0.07 -10.35 12.48
C ASN A 701 -0.98 -9.95 13.66
N ASP A 702 -1.81 -8.92 13.47
CA ASP A 702 -2.68 -8.34 14.50
C ASP A 702 -4.06 -9.03 14.60
N ILE A 703 -4.33 -10.03 13.76
CA ILE A 703 -5.62 -10.75 13.75
C ILE A 703 -5.60 -11.84 14.83
N LYS A 704 -6.36 -11.63 15.90
CA LYS A 704 -6.13 -12.32 17.17
C LYS A 704 -6.67 -13.77 17.21
N TYR A 705 -7.64 -14.17 16.38
CA TYR A 705 -8.37 -15.44 16.61
C TYR A 705 -8.85 -16.28 15.40
N SER A 706 -8.35 -16.07 14.17
CA SER A 706 -8.92 -16.77 12.99
C SER A 706 -8.02 -17.75 12.24
N LEU A 707 -6.69 -17.64 12.33
CA LEU A 707 -5.78 -18.47 11.52
C LEU A 707 -5.52 -19.84 12.17
N ASP A 708 -6.36 -20.83 11.90
CA ASP A 708 -6.21 -22.20 12.40
C ASP A 708 -5.39 -23.07 11.45
N SER A 709 -4.19 -23.47 11.88
CA SER A 709 -3.42 -24.55 11.27
C SER A 709 -3.19 -24.43 9.75
N PRO A 710 -2.63 -23.31 9.23
CA PRO A 710 -2.46 -23.11 7.80
C PRO A 710 -1.43 -24.05 7.19
N CYS A 711 -1.66 -24.43 5.93
CA CYS A 711 -0.64 -25.01 5.07
C CYS A 711 0.06 -23.92 4.26
N ILE A 712 1.38 -23.88 4.34
CA ILE A 712 2.22 -22.89 3.66
C ILE A 712 2.92 -23.56 2.48
N GLU A 713 2.76 -23.01 1.29
CA GLU A 713 3.47 -23.38 0.07
C GLU A 713 4.41 -22.25 -0.35
N ILE A 714 5.66 -22.57 -0.66
CA ILE A 714 6.66 -21.62 -1.13
C ILE A 714 7.27 -22.16 -2.42
N SER A 715 7.13 -21.40 -3.49
CA SER A 715 7.67 -21.78 -4.81
C SER A 715 8.12 -20.58 -5.63
N SER A 716 8.87 -20.83 -6.70
CA SER A 716 9.23 -19.79 -7.69
C SER A 716 8.48 -20.01 -9.01
N PRO A 717 8.23 -18.94 -9.80
CA PRO A 717 7.52 -19.06 -11.08
C PRO A 717 8.24 -20.00 -12.06
N PRO A 718 7.53 -20.79 -12.88
CA PRO A 718 8.15 -21.78 -13.76
C PRO A 718 9.13 -21.20 -14.80
N GLY A 719 8.90 -19.95 -15.26
CA GLY A 719 9.80 -19.25 -16.19
C GLY A 719 11.17 -18.89 -15.59
N SER A 720 11.27 -18.78 -14.27
CA SER A 720 12.54 -18.48 -13.57
C SER A 720 13.42 -19.71 -13.37
N VAL A 721 12.83 -20.90 -13.35
CA VAL A 721 13.54 -22.19 -13.21
C VAL A 721 14.19 -22.58 -14.54
N ALA A 722 13.48 -22.41 -15.66
CA ALA A 722 14.00 -22.71 -17.01
C ALA A 722 15.25 -21.88 -17.37
N THR A 723 15.31 -20.61 -16.94
CA THR A 723 16.47 -19.73 -17.18
C THR A 723 17.64 -20.02 -16.25
N ALA A 724 17.39 -20.45 -15.01
CA ALA A 724 18.47 -20.89 -14.11
C ALA A 724 19.16 -22.17 -14.59
N THR A 725 18.43 -23.02 -15.33
CA THR A 725 18.97 -24.24 -15.96
C THR A 725 19.52 -24.01 -17.37
N ALA A 726 19.28 -22.86 -17.99
CA ALA A 726 19.64 -22.58 -19.39
C ALA A 726 20.93 -21.78 -19.59
N ASP A 727 21.56 -21.24 -18.55
CA ASP A 727 22.92 -20.71 -18.66
C ASP A 727 23.94 -21.85 -18.69
N GLY A 728 23.97 -22.53 -19.83
CA GLY A 728 25.03 -23.45 -20.23
C GLY A 728 24.60 -24.81 -20.76
N SER A 729 23.75 -24.88 -21.81
CA SER A 729 23.88 -25.80 -22.95
C SER A 729 22.59 -25.85 -23.77
N GLU A 730 22.67 -25.43 -25.03
CA GLU A 730 21.68 -25.79 -26.06
C GLU A 730 21.66 -27.31 -26.24
N LEU A 731 20.53 -27.95 -25.93
CA LEU A 731 19.99 -29.13 -26.61
C LEU A 731 18.57 -29.35 -26.07
N GLY A 732 17.59 -29.00 -26.90
CA GLY A 732 16.17 -29.13 -26.60
C GLY A 732 15.78 -30.57 -26.31
N GLY A 733 15.14 -30.77 -25.16
CA GLY A 733 14.44 -31.98 -24.78
C GLY A 733 13.39 -31.62 -23.74
N THR A 734 12.13 -31.62 -24.16
CA THR A 734 10.94 -31.31 -23.35
C THR A 734 10.91 -32.20 -22.11
N ILE A 735 11.18 -31.63 -20.93
CA ILE A 735 10.89 -32.30 -19.65
C ILE A 735 9.40 -32.05 -19.38
N ASN A 736 8.58 -33.07 -19.62
CA ASN A 736 7.15 -33.03 -19.29
C ASN A 736 6.96 -32.79 -17.80
N LYS A 737 6.26 -31.69 -17.46
CA LYS A 737 5.60 -31.52 -16.17
C LYS A 737 4.41 -32.47 -16.10
N SER A 738 4.62 -33.69 -15.59
CA SER A 738 3.49 -34.55 -15.19
C SER A 738 3.72 -35.08 -13.78
N ARG A 739 2.77 -34.74 -12.89
CA ARG A 739 2.58 -35.42 -11.58
C ARG A 739 2.54 -36.93 -11.81
N PRO A 740 3.07 -37.76 -10.88
CA PRO A 740 3.03 -39.20 -11.03
C PRO A 740 1.60 -39.72 -10.78
N THR A 741 0.82 -39.81 -11.83
CA THR A 741 -0.33 -40.73 -11.94
C THR A 741 0.04 -41.82 -12.92
N ALA A 742 -0.06 -43.07 -12.46
CA ALA A 742 0.13 -44.35 -13.13
C ALA A 742 0.62 -44.29 -14.59
N ILE A 743 1.92 -44.53 -14.81
CA ILE A 743 2.47 -44.75 -16.15
C ILE A 743 2.17 -46.19 -16.57
N SER A 744 1.44 -46.34 -17.68
CA SER A 744 1.17 -47.65 -18.30
C SER A 744 2.43 -48.19 -19.00
N ARG A 745 2.46 -49.52 -19.22
CA ARG A 745 3.59 -50.32 -19.73
C ARG A 745 4.09 -49.99 -21.15
N ALA A 746 3.66 -48.90 -21.80
CA ALA A 746 3.94 -48.64 -23.21
C ALA A 746 5.16 -47.74 -23.51
N ASP A 747 5.69 -46.97 -22.54
CA ASP A 747 6.75 -45.97 -22.83
C ASP A 747 8.20 -46.46 -22.61
N GLN A 748 8.45 -47.77 -22.56
CA GLN A 748 9.80 -48.31 -22.26
C GLN A 748 10.74 -48.51 -23.46
N HIS A 749 10.40 -48.07 -24.68
CA HIS A 749 11.14 -48.51 -25.88
C HIS A 749 12.02 -47.45 -26.61
N TRP A 750 12.10 -46.19 -26.19
CA TRP A 750 12.77 -45.14 -26.99
C TRP A 750 14.06 -44.50 -26.41
N LEU A 751 14.84 -45.22 -25.59
CA LEU A 751 16.09 -44.69 -25.00
C LEU A 751 17.34 -45.57 -25.20
N MET A 752 17.30 -46.53 -26.13
CA MET A 752 18.44 -47.38 -26.47
C MET A 752 19.10 -46.96 -27.78
N THR A 753 19.63 -45.74 -27.90
CA THR A 753 20.70 -45.44 -28.88
C THR A 753 21.23 -44.01 -28.73
N THR A 754 22.32 -43.81 -27.98
CA THR A 754 23.36 -42.82 -28.37
C THR A 754 24.68 -43.19 -27.70
N LYS A 755 25.67 -43.51 -28.53
CA LYS A 755 27.03 -43.88 -28.13
C LYS A 755 27.84 -42.67 -27.62
N SER A 756 28.60 -42.93 -26.56
CA SER A 756 29.79 -42.24 -26.06
C SER A 756 30.55 -41.35 -27.05
N ARG A 757 30.76 -40.07 -26.69
CA ARG A 757 31.93 -39.29 -27.12
C ARG A 757 32.38 -38.33 -26.00
N ARG A 758 33.65 -38.44 -25.58
CA ARG A 758 34.31 -37.56 -24.61
C ARG A 758 34.67 -36.20 -25.26
N PRO A 759 34.61 -35.09 -24.51
CA PRO A 759 35.45 -33.93 -24.79
C PRO A 759 36.27 -33.44 -23.57
N ALA A 760 37.33 -32.71 -23.94
CA ALA A 760 38.51 -32.33 -23.17
C ALA A 760 38.27 -31.33 -22.02
N ALA A 761 39.37 -31.05 -21.33
CA ALA A 761 39.50 -30.30 -20.09
C ALA A 761 39.09 -28.83 -20.19
N ASP A 762 38.30 -28.36 -19.22
CA ASP A 762 38.24 -26.96 -18.79
C ASP A 762 37.58 -26.86 -17.40
N ASN A 763 38.15 -26.01 -16.54
CA ASN A 763 37.97 -25.94 -15.08
C ASN A 763 36.62 -25.35 -14.59
N LYS A 764 35.50 -25.59 -15.31
CA LYS A 764 34.13 -25.21 -14.89
C LYS A 764 33.20 -26.42 -14.62
N LYS A 765 33.74 -27.63 -14.47
CA LYS A 765 32.98 -28.91 -14.39
C LYS A 765 32.35 -29.29 -13.04
N LEU A 766 32.55 -28.53 -11.95
CA LEU A 766 32.19 -29.01 -10.60
C LEU A 766 30.68 -29.15 -10.30
N TYR A 767 29.80 -28.65 -11.18
CA TYR A 767 28.34 -28.73 -10.99
C TYR A 767 27.57 -29.48 -12.09
N ALA A 768 28.14 -29.66 -13.29
CA ALA A 768 27.55 -30.48 -14.34
C ALA A 768 27.58 -31.98 -13.99
N ASP A 769 28.65 -32.41 -13.30
CA ASP A 769 28.81 -33.80 -12.85
C ASP A 769 27.76 -34.16 -11.78
N VAL A 770 27.36 -33.21 -10.92
CA VAL A 770 26.32 -33.44 -9.89
C VAL A 770 24.95 -33.61 -10.54
N TYR A 771 24.61 -32.81 -11.57
CA TYR A 771 23.34 -32.93 -12.30
C TYR A 771 23.25 -34.23 -13.11
N SER A 772 24.34 -34.62 -13.76
CA SER A 772 24.49 -35.91 -14.45
C SER A 772 24.41 -37.09 -13.48
N MET A 773 25.03 -36.98 -12.30
CA MET A 773 24.95 -37.97 -11.22
C MET A 773 23.54 -38.06 -10.63
N ILE A 774 22.83 -36.94 -10.45
CA ILE A 774 21.43 -36.91 -10.02
C ILE A 774 20.52 -37.60 -11.05
N GLN A 775 20.65 -37.29 -12.35
CA GLN A 775 19.90 -37.98 -13.41
C GLN A 775 20.18 -39.49 -13.46
N HIS A 776 21.45 -39.89 -13.34
CA HIS A 776 21.84 -41.30 -13.30
C HIS A 776 21.31 -42.02 -12.04
N MET A 777 21.35 -41.36 -10.87
CA MET A 777 20.82 -41.90 -9.61
C MET A 777 19.29 -41.94 -9.60
N GLN A 778 18.60 -40.95 -10.16
CA GLN A 778 17.14 -40.95 -10.33
C GLN A 778 16.66 -42.07 -11.27
N LEU A 779 17.38 -42.30 -12.38
CA LEU A 779 17.11 -43.43 -13.28
C LEU A 779 17.26 -44.79 -12.56
N GLN A 780 18.16 -44.90 -11.58
CA GLN A 780 18.31 -46.11 -10.77
C GLN A 780 17.26 -46.23 -9.66
N ALA A 781 16.88 -45.12 -9.00
CA ALA A 781 15.89 -45.09 -7.92
C ALA A 781 14.44 -45.32 -8.42
N THR A 782 14.09 -44.73 -9.58
CA THR A 782 12.77 -44.87 -10.21
C THR A 782 12.47 -46.29 -10.70
N MET A 783 13.49 -47.11 -10.98
CA MET A 783 13.30 -48.50 -11.40
C MET A 783 12.78 -49.45 -10.29
N ASN A 784 12.71 -49.01 -9.02
CA ASN A 784 12.37 -49.90 -7.90
C ASN A 784 11.43 -49.32 -6.81
N GLY A 785 10.80 -48.15 -7.01
CA GLY A 785 9.89 -47.60 -6.02
C GLY A 785 8.86 -46.59 -6.56
N ASN A 786 7.58 -46.99 -6.53
CA ASN A 786 6.44 -46.06 -6.59
C ASN A 786 6.23 -45.48 -5.19
N TRP A 787 7.02 -44.49 -4.80
CA TRP A 787 6.86 -43.84 -3.49
C TRP A 787 5.79 -42.75 -3.59
N ILE A 788 4.78 -42.88 -2.75
CA ILE A 788 3.66 -41.94 -2.67
C ILE A 788 3.83 -41.17 -1.37
N TRP A 789 3.76 -39.85 -1.44
CA TRP A 789 3.70 -38.95 -0.29
C TRP A 789 2.70 -39.51 0.74
N PRO A 790 3.14 -39.86 1.97
CA PRO A 790 2.36 -40.66 2.91
C PRO A 790 1.15 -39.91 3.47
N TYR A 791 1.15 -38.59 3.37
CA TYR A 791 0.06 -37.74 3.81
C TYR A 791 -0.97 -37.60 2.68
N LYS A 792 -2.08 -38.35 2.78
CA LYS A 792 -3.29 -38.01 2.03
C LYS A 792 -3.90 -36.77 2.69
N GLN A 793 -4.21 -35.73 1.91
CA GLN A 793 -5.09 -34.64 2.36
C GLN A 793 -6.49 -35.23 2.63
N GLU A 794 -6.66 -35.97 3.72
CA GLU A 794 -7.98 -36.25 4.29
C GLU A 794 -8.36 -34.98 5.06
N GLY A 795 -9.46 -34.36 4.62
CA GLY A 795 -9.76 -32.95 4.80
C GLY A 795 -9.64 -32.44 6.24
N ASN A 796 -8.85 -31.38 6.42
CA ASN A 796 -9.00 -30.47 7.56
C ASN A 796 -8.26 -29.12 7.44
N THR A 797 -7.54 -28.84 6.34
CA THR A 797 -6.84 -27.56 6.19
C THR A 797 -7.81 -26.52 5.65
N SER A 798 -8.42 -25.74 6.55
CA SER A 798 -9.30 -24.63 6.15
C SER A 798 -8.52 -23.39 5.70
N HIS A 799 -7.19 -23.37 5.88
CA HIS A 799 -6.33 -22.22 5.62
C HIS A 799 -5.14 -22.62 4.72
N TYR A 800 -4.94 -21.91 3.62
CA TYR A 800 -3.86 -22.13 2.66
C TYR A 800 -3.13 -20.80 2.34
N ILE A 801 -1.80 -20.83 2.41
CA ILE A 801 -0.94 -19.68 2.12
C ILE A 801 0.07 -20.11 1.05
N SER A 802 0.05 -19.45 -0.11
CA SER A 802 1.02 -19.63 -1.19
C SER A 802 1.89 -18.39 -1.35
N LEU A 803 3.20 -18.60 -1.37
CA LEU A 803 4.21 -17.57 -1.57
C LEU A 803 4.96 -17.83 -2.86
N GLN A 804 4.87 -16.87 -3.79
CA GLN A 804 5.62 -16.93 -5.03
C GLN A 804 6.85 -16.04 -4.94
N ASP A 805 8.02 -16.65 -4.78
CA ASP A 805 9.27 -15.92 -4.65
C ASP A 805 9.86 -15.57 -6.02
N ASP A 806 9.92 -14.27 -6.34
CA ASP A 806 10.54 -13.73 -7.56
C ASP A 806 12.02 -13.35 -7.31
N LYS A 807 12.92 -13.79 -8.21
CA LYS A 807 14.35 -13.41 -8.21
C LYS A 807 14.57 -11.89 -8.26
N LYS A 808 13.66 -11.12 -8.87
CA LYS A 808 13.77 -9.64 -8.91
C LYS A 808 13.76 -9.00 -7.52
N MET A 809 13.20 -9.65 -6.51
CA MET A 809 13.24 -9.15 -5.12
C MET A 809 14.63 -9.24 -4.48
N GLN A 810 15.54 -10.07 -5.00
CA GLN A 810 16.91 -10.21 -4.45
C GLN A 810 17.93 -9.27 -5.11
N THR A 811 17.62 -8.69 -6.26
CA THR A 811 18.50 -7.69 -6.92
C THR A 811 18.46 -6.31 -6.28
N LYS A 812 17.48 -6.04 -5.41
CA LYS A 812 17.49 -4.88 -4.52
C LYS A 812 18.25 -5.28 -3.25
N PRO A 813 19.26 -4.52 -2.78
CA PRO A 813 19.98 -4.83 -1.55
C PRO A 813 19.05 -4.61 -0.34
N LEU A 814 18.16 -5.56 -0.07
CA LEU A 814 17.42 -5.59 1.18
C LEU A 814 18.42 -5.91 2.31
N LEU A 815 18.35 -5.14 3.41
CA LEU A 815 19.20 -5.35 4.60
C LEU A 815 19.00 -6.76 5.21
N SER A 816 17.93 -7.47 4.85
CA SER A 816 17.72 -8.90 5.08
C SER A 816 16.63 -9.45 4.13
N PRO A 817 16.64 -10.74 3.75
CA PRO A 817 15.50 -11.35 3.05
C PRO A 817 14.28 -11.28 3.98
N PRO A 818 13.10 -10.85 3.50
CA PRO A 818 11.93 -10.73 4.36
C PRO A 818 11.63 -12.10 4.99
N SER A 819 11.45 -12.17 6.31
CA SER A 819 11.05 -13.41 6.98
C SER A 819 9.53 -13.55 7.00
N LEU A 820 9.06 -14.80 7.11
CA LEU A 820 7.65 -15.04 7.42
C LEU A 820 7.34 -14.52 8.84
N PRO A 821 6.17 -13.89 9.07
CA PRO A 821 5.76 -13.50 10.41
C PRO A 821 5.78 -14.69 11.38
N GLY A 822 6.39 -14.53 12.56
CA GLY A 822 6.54 -15.62 13.53
C GLY A 822 5.20 -16.20 14.00
N SER A 823 4.13 -15.40 14.04
CA SER A 823 2.78 -15.85 14.35
C SER A 823 2.22 -16.87 13.35
N ILE A 824 2.50 -16.68 12.05
CA ILE A 824 2.08 -17.59 10.99
C ILE A 824 2.88 -18.90 11.10
N CYS A 825 4.20 -18.82 11.30
CA CYS A 825 5.05 -20.00 11.49
C CYS A 825 4.62 -20.85 12.70
N ARG A 826 4.30 -20.20 13.84
CA ARG A 826 3.87 -20.89 15.08
C ARG A 826 2.61 -21.72 14.89
N ARG A 827 1.71 -21.25 14.03
CA ARG A 827 0.40 -21.87 13.78
C ARG A 827 0.42 -22.87 12.63
N ALA A 828 1.41 -22.81 11.74
CA ALA A 828 1.45 -23.62 10.53
C ALA A 828 1.36 -25.13 10.84
N LEU A 829 0.46 -25.82 10.13
CA LEU A 829 0.31 -27.27 10.21
C LEU A 829 1.27 -27.98 9.26
N GLY A 830 1.46 -27.39 8.07
CA GLY A 830 2.21 -27.99 6.99
C GLY A 830 3.05 -26.96 6.24
N LEU A 831 4.25 -27.35 5.84
CA LEU A 831 5.15 -26.53 5.04
C LEU A 831 5.62 -27.30 3.81
N HIS A 832 5.35 -26.76 2.63
CA HIS A 832 5.80 -27.29 1.35
C HIS A 832 6.66 -26.25 0.63
N VAL A 833 7.96 -26.50 0.53
CA VAL A 833 8.89 -25.64 -0.21
C VAL A 833 9.34 -26.41 -1.45
N HIS A 834 9.03 -25.94 -2.65
CA HIS A 834 9.46 -26.62 -3.87
C HIS A 834 9.82 -25.67 -5.00
N ASP A 835 10.78 -26.10 -5.82
CA ASP A 835 11.22 -25.35 -7.01
C ASP A 835 11.67 -23.90 -6.69
N SER A 836 12.02 -23.62 -5.43
CA SER A 836 12.37 -22.28 -4.95
C SER A 836 13.82 -21.95 -5.28
N LEU A 837 14.02 -20.79 -5.91
CA LEU A 837 15.34 -20.23 -6.22
C LEU A 837 15.79 -19.18 -5.19
N SER A 838 14.89 -18.75 -4.31
CA SER A 838 15.13 -17.68 -3.35
C SER A 838 15.58 -18.20 -1.99
N VAL A 839 15.09 -19.38 -1.59
CA VAL A 839 15.28 -19.93 -0.25
C VAL A 839 16.67 -20.53 -0.12
N ALA A 840 17.48 -19.93 0.77
CA ALA A 840 18.80 -20.45 1.16
C ALA A 840 18.74 -21.30 2.45
N SER A 841 17.78 -21.02 3.34
CA SER A 841 17.42 -21.80 4.53
C SER A 841 15.97 -21.50 4.92
N ILE A 842 15.30 -22.41 5.64
CA ILE A 842 13.89 -22.24 6.04
C ILE A 842 13.75 -21.36 7.29
N THR A 843 14.73 -21.41 8.19
CA THR A 843 14.85 -20.49 9.33
C THR A 843 15.94 -19.46 8.99
N SER A 844 15.59 -18.18 9.00
CA SER A 844 16.48 -17.06 8.66
C SER A 844 16.72 -16.16 9.88
N HIS A 845 17.83 -15.44 9.84
CA HIS A 845 18.56 -14.72 10.90
C HIS A 845 17.84 -13.52 11.56
N SER A 846 16.52 -13.53 11.72
CA SER A 846 15.84 -12.52 12.55
C SER A 846 16.11 -12.78 14.04
N ASN A 847 16.22 -11.71 14.83
CA ASN A 847 16.41 -11.79 16.29
C ASN A 847 15.30 -12.58 16.99
N GLU A 848 14.11 -12.63 16.39
CA GLU A 848 13.02 -13.53 16.74
C GLU A 848 13.01 -14.70 15.73
N ALA A 849 13.54 -15.84 16.13
CA ALA A 849 13.50 -17.02 15.28
C ALA A 849 12.06 -17.54 15.17
N PRO A 850 11.59 -17.92 13.97
CA PRO A 850 10.24 -18.46 13.81
C PRO A 850 10.11 -19.82 14.52
N GLU A 851 9.23 -19.88 15.51
CA GLU A 851 8.85 -21.11 16.20
C GLU A 851 7.89 -21.91 15.31
N TRP A 852 8.15 -23.20 15.08
CA TRP A 852 7.33 -24.08 14.24
C TRP A 852 6.57 -25.09 15.11
N ASN A 853 6.04 -24.62 16.23
CA ASN A 853 5.49 -25.49 17.29
C ASN A 853 4.42 -26.45 16.76
N ASN A 854 3.47 -25.95 15.95
CA ASN A 854 2.33 -26.72 15.44
C ASN A 854 2.59 -27.48 14.12
N LEU A 855 3.82 -27.41 13.60
CA LEU A 855 4.14 -28.02 12.30
C LEU A 855 4.11 -29.54 12.42
N GLU A 856 3.17 -30.21 11.74
CA GLU A 856 3.04 -31.66 11.73
C GLU A 856 3.81 -32.33 10.59
N TRP A 857 3.90 -31.65 9.44
CA TRP A 857 4.63 -32.17 8.30
C TRP A 857 5.40 -31.08 7.55
N CYS A 858 6.55 -31.45 7.01
CA CYS A 858 7.38 -30.56 6.19
C CYS A 858 7.92 -31.32 4.96
N ARG A 859 7.78 -30.70 3.79
CA ARG A 859 8.19 -31.22 2.50
C ARG A 859 9.04 -30.20 1.75
N VAL A 860 10.26 -30.58 1.37
CA VAL A 860 11.22 -29.71 0.68
C VAL A 860 11.72 -30.39 -0.60
N GLU A 861 11.48 -29.80 -1.77
CA GLU A 861 11.81 -30.43 -3.05
C GLU A 861 12.52 -29.49 -4.03
N ARG A 862 13.52 -29.97 -4.76
CA ARG A 862 14.08 -29.24 -5.93
C ARG A 862 14.48 -27.79 -5.62
N CYS A 863 15.09 -27.55 -4.45
CA CYS A 863 15.53 -26.23 -4.02
C CYS A 863 17.07 -26.10 -4.15
N PRO A 864 17.60 -25.57 -5.27
CA PRO A 864 19.03 -25.61 -5.58
C PRO A 864 19.90 -24.68 -4.72
N ASN A 865 19.31 -23.64 -4.13
CA ASN A 865 20.05 -22.62 -3.38
C ASN A 865 20.13 -22.88 -1.87
N ILE A 866 19.50 -23.95 -1.38
CA ILE A 866 19.71 -24.40 0.00
C ILE A 866 21.11 -24.99 0.12
N GLU A 867 22.04 -24.20 0.68
CA GLU A 867 23.44 -24.54 0.84
C GLU A 867 23.82 -24.57 2.33
N GLY A 868 24.37 -25.70 2.78
CA GLY A 868 24.68 -25.88 4.20
C GLY A 868 23.52 -26.53 4.96
N VAL A 869 22.75 -25.77 5.75
CA VAL A 869 21.74 -26.30 6.69
C VAL A 869 20.33 -25.94 6.23
N VAL A 870 19.39 -26.90 6.21
CA VAL A 870 17.98 -26.63 5.86
C VAL A 870 17.31 -25.80 6.96
N PHE A 871 17.52 -26.16 8.24
CA PHE A 871 17.03 -25.43 9.42
C PHE A 871 18.19 -24.96 10.31
N THR A 872 18.36 -23.64 10.42
CA THR A 872 19.27 -22.95 11.34
C THR A 872 18.69 -22.79 12.77
N PRO A 873 19.54 -22.75 13.82
CA PRO A 873 19.11 -22.62 15.22
C PRO A 873 18.48 -21.26 15.55
N PRO A 874 17.53 -21.22 16.49
CA PRO A 874 17.01 -19.97 17.01
C PRO A 874 18.07 -19.21 17.81
N SER A 875 18.08 -17.88 17.69
CA SER A 875 18.99 -16.96 18.40
C SER A 875 18.63 -16.75 19.89
N THR A 876 17.40 -17.09 20.29
CA THR A 876 16.84 -16.88 21.63
C THR A 876 16.62 -18.20 22.36
N GLY A 877 16.74 -18.18 23.70
CA GLY A 877 16.76 -19.35 24.60
C GLY A 877 15.52 -20.27 24.66
N ASN A 878 14.60 -20.20 23.69
CA ASN A 878 13.54 -21.20 23.56
C ASN A 878 14.12 -22.47 22.93
N ARG A 879 14.20 -23.53 23.73
CA ARG A 879 14.80 -24.83 23.37
C ARG A 879 13.86 -25.78 22.62
N VAL A 880 12.63 -25.34 22.29
CA VAL A 880 11.64 -26.11 21.53
C VAL A 880 11.35 -25.45 20.18
N ILE A 881 11.58 -26.18 19.09
CA ILE A 881 11.32 -25.71 17.71
C ILE A 881 10.15 -26.46 17.06
N PHE A 882 10.09 -27.80 17.19
CA PHE A 882 9.14 -28.66 16.48
C PHE A 882 8.39 -29.62 17.41
N TRP A 883 7.36 -29.15 18.12
CA TRP A 883 6.62 -29.97 19.09
C TRP A 883 5.85 -31.12 18.41
N TYR A 884 5.22 -30.83 17.27
CA TYR A 884 4.29 -31.76 16.61
C TYR A 884 4.82 -32.37 15.30
N LEU A 885 6.09 -32.14 14.90
CA LEU A 885 6.60 -32.59 13.60
C LEU A 885 6.70 -34.12 13.52
N LYS A 886 5.76 -34.72 12.78
CA LYS A 886 5.63 -36.17 12.56
C LYS A 886 6.27 -36.61 11.25
N THR A 887 6.21 -35.81 10.19
CA THR A 887 6.70 -36.20 8.85
C THR A 887 7.67 -35.18 8.29
N PHE A 888 8.87 -35.62 7.92
CA PHE A 888 9.83 -34.82 7.17
C PHE A 888 10.19 -35.51 5.85
N TRP A 889 10.14 -34.75 4.76
CA TRP A 889 10.42 -35.23 3.42
C TRP A 889 11.29 -34.24 2.67
N ALA A 890 12.45 -34.69 2.22
CA ALA A 890 13.32 -33.89 1.38
C ALA A 890 13.74 -34.64 0.13
N THR A 891 13.65 -33.97 -1.01
CA THR A 891 13.99 -34.55 -2.31
C THR A 891 14.81 -33.58 -3.16
N GLN A 892 15.89 -34.05 -3.77
CA GLN A 892 16.72 -33.29 -4.72
C GLN A 892 17.33 -32.00 -4.11
N LEU A 893 17.86 -32.08 -2.89
CA LEU A 893 18.58 -30.98 -2.25
C LEU A 893 20.09 -31.08 -2.53
N ALA A 894 20.51 -30.64 -3.72
CA ALA A 894 21.86 -30.89 -4.25
C ALA A 894 23.01 -30.26 -3.42
N ARG A 895 22.77 -29.15 -2.71
CA ARG A 895 23.78 -28.40 -1.96
C ARG A 895 23.62 -28.46 -0.44
N ALA A 896 22.55 -29.08 0.05
CA ALA A 896 22.32 -29.24 1.49
C ALA A 896 23.37 -30.21 2.06
N ARG A 897 24.01 -29.79 3.16
CA ARG A 897 24.98 -30.58 3.93
C ARG A 897 24.37 -31.16 5.20
N HIS A 898 23.40 -30.45 5.79
CA HIS A 898 22.72 -30.84 7.01
C HIS A 898 21.23 -30.52 6.89
N ILE A 899 20.35 -31.39 7.40
CA ILE A 899 18.94 -31.01 7.55
C ILE A 899 18.81 -30.12 8.80
N TRP A 900 19.33 -30.60 9.93
CA TRP A 900 19.45 -29.85 11.18
C TRP A 900 20.92 -29.83 11.64
N ASP A 901 21.47 -28.65 11.95
CA ASP A 901 22.82 -28.48 12.51
C ASP A 901 22.77 -27.46 13.66
N TRP A 902 22.97 -27.94 14.87
CA TRP A 902 22.95 -27.15 16.10
C TRP A 902 24.36 -26.93 16.68
N GLY A 903 25.39 -27.50 16.06
CA GLY A 903 26.69 -27.74 16.71
C GLY A 903 27.85 -26.87 16.22
N THR A 904 27.68 -26.02 15.20
CA THR A 904 28.83 -25.31 14.60
C THR A 904 28.57 -23.85 14.22
N ARG A 905 28.86 -22.92 15.15
CA ARG A 905 29.56 -21.62 14.94
C ARG A 905 29.23 -20.64 16.06
N GLY A 906 30.16 -20.40 16.99
CA GLY A 906 30.36 -19.13 17.72
C GLY A 906 29.21 -18.46 18.48
N GLN A 907 27.98 -18.98 18.41
CA GLN A 907 26.77 -18.53 19.08
C GLN A 907 26.28 -19.68 19.96
N LEU A 908 25.86 -19.30 21.17
CA LEU A 908 25.22 -20.10 22.23
C LEU A 908 24.85 -21.54 21.82
N HIS A 909 25.47 -22.53 22.48
CA HIS A 909 25.17 -23.95 22.32
C HIS A 909 23.66 -24.20 22.45
N PHE A 910 22.98 -24.50 21.34
CA PHE A 910 21.54 -24.77 21.33
C PHE A 910 21.30 -26.24 21.69
N GLU A 911 20.65 -26.50 22.82
CA GLU A 911 20.26 -27.84 23.26
C GLU A 911 18.75 -28.01 23.17
N PRO A 912 18.22 -28.76 22.18
CA PRO A 912 16.79 -29.00 22.10
C PRO A 912 16.28 -29.81 23.31
N LEU A 913 15.12 -29.43 23.85
CA LEU A 913 14.42 -30.22 24.89
C LEU A 913 13.94 -31.58 24.36
N GLU A 914 13.58 -32.49 25.27
CA GLU A 914 13.18 -33.87 24.93
C GLU A 914 12.00 -33.96 23.95
N ASP A 915 11.08 -32.99 24.01
CA ASP A 915 9.87 -32.93 23.19
C ASP A 915 10.04 -32.20 21.84
N SER A 916 11.26 -31.74 21.51
CA SER A 916 11.50 -30.93 20.31
C SER A 916 11.44 -31.69 18.99
N PHE A 917 11.37 -33.02 19.01
CA PHE A 917 11.33 -33.86 17.80
C PHE A 917 10.50 -35.13 18.00
N ASN A 918 9.25 -35.13 17.53
CA ASN A 918 8.35 -36.30 17.55
C ASN A 918 8.19 -36.94 16.16
N LEU A 919 9.31 -37.08 15.45
CA LEU A 919 9.33 -37.53 14.06
C LEU A 919 8.96 -39.02 13.96
N GLN A 920 7.94 -39.32 13.15
CA GLN A 920 7.45 -40.67 12.83
C GLN A 920 7.96 -41.14 11.45
N VAL A 921 8.07 -40.23 10.48
CA VAL A 921 8.51 -40.55 9.11
C VAL A 921 9.62 -39.61 8.68
N LEU A 922 10.76 -40.18 8.29
CA LEU A 922 11.87 -39.47 7.68
C LEU A 922 12.12 -40.04 6.28
N HIS A 923 11.91 -39.21 5.25
CA HIS A 923 12.20 -39.56 3.85
C HIS A 923 13.21 -38.59 3.26
N LEU A 924 14.31 -39.12 2.71
CA LEU A 924 15.34 -38.36 2.02
C LEU A 924 15.66 -39.02 0.69
N ASP A 925 15.57 -38.26 -0.40
CA ASP A 925 15.86 -38.76 -1.74
C ASP A 925 16.75 -37.81 -2.53
N CYS A 926 17.84 -38.32 -3.11
CA CYS A 926 18.74 -37.59 -3.99
C CYS A 926 19.32 -36.30 -3.34
N CYS A 927 19.79 -36.40 -2.09
CA CYS A 927 20.50 -35.33 -1.37
C CYS A 927 22.01 -35.67 -1.26
N PRO A 928 22.80 -35.55 -2.35
CA PRO A 928 24.11 -36.18 -2.47
C PRO A 928 25.17 -35.64 -1.50
N ARG A 929 25.10 -34.36 -1.13
CA ARG A 929 26.09 -33.68 -0.25
C ARG A 929 25.73 -33.74 1.24
N LEU A 930 24.64 -34.42 1.59
CA LEU A 930 24.16 -34.50 2.97
C LEU A 930 25.13 -35.32 3.81
N ILE A 931 25.65 -34.75 4.89
CA ILE A 931 26.66 -35.38 5.77
C ILE A 931 25.98 -36.11 6.93
N TYR A 932 24.95 -35.49 7.52
CA TYR A 932 24.08 -36.06 8.56
C TYR A 932 22.71 -35.37 8.58
N VAL A 933 21.72 -36.00 9.22
CA VAL A 933 20.32 -35.50 9.25
C VAL A 933 20.04 -34.70 10.51
N LEU A 934 20.08 -35.36 11.67
CA LEU A 934 19.64 -34.82 12.96
C LEU A 934 20.67 -35.14 14.07
N PRO A 935 21.12 -34.14 14.86
CA PRO A 935 21.83 -34.38 16.12
C PRO A 935 20.84 -34.85 17.19
N LEU A 936 21.08 -35.99 17.82
CA LEU A 936 20.24 -36.54 18.90
C LEU A 936 20.68 -36.01 20.27
N ASN A 937 19.71 -35.73 21.16
CA ASN A 937 19.96 -35.40 22.56
C ASN A 937 20.05 -36.68 23.40
N TYR A 938 21.11 -36.79 24.20
CA TYR A 938 21.40 -37.92 25.08
C TYR A 938 20.46 -38.09 26.28
N ASN A 939 19.71 -37.04 26.65
CA ASN A 939 18.80 -37.10 27.80
C ASN A 939 17.49 -37.82 27.48
N ARG A 940 17.15 -38.01 26.19
CA ARG A 940 15.91 -38.66 25.79
C ARG A 940 16.06 -40.20 25.81
N PRO A 941 15.21 -40.94 26.55
CA PRO A 941 15.32 -42.39 26.65
C PRO A 941 14.83 -43.14 25.40
N SER A 942 13.90 -42.57 24.62
CA SER A 942 13.29 -43.26 23.45
C SER A 942 12.80 -42.30 22.36
N TYR A 943 12.84 -42.74 21.11
CA TYR A 943 12.36 -42.01 19.92
C TYR A 943 11.19 -42.73 19.24
N VAL A 944 10.22 -41.97 18.72
CA VAL A 944 8.96 -42.46 18.12
C VAL A 944 9.01 -42.64 16.59
N LEU A 945 10.20 -42.70 16.00
CA LEU A 945 10.37 -42.87 14.55
C LEU A 945 9.83 -44.23 14.11
N GLU A 946 8.88 -44.25 13.17
CA GLU A 946 8.27 -45.48 12.63
C GLU A 946 8.92 -45.93 11.32
N THR A 947 9.27 -44.98 10.45
CA THR A 947 9.79 -45.23 9.10
C THR A 947 10.99 -44.35 8.80
N LEU A 948 12.13 -44.99 8.48
CA LEU A 948 13.35 -44.37 8.02
C LEU A 948 13.59 -44.75 6.55
N GLU A 949 13.58 -43.77 5.65
CA GLU A 949 13.83 -43.98 4.22
C GLU A 949 14.85 -42.98 3.68
N ILE A 950 15.97 -43.49 3.17
CA ILE A 950 17.05 -42.67 2.61
C ILE A 950 17.57 -43.32 1.32
N VAL A 951 17.51 -42.57 0.24
CA VAL A 951 17.85 -43.03 -1.12
C VAL A 951 18.81 -42.05 -1.77
N CYS A 952 19.92 -42.55 -2.32
CA CYS A 952 20.88 -41.80 -3.14
C CYS A 952 21.50 -40.55 -2.47
N CYS A 953 21.79 -40.63 -1.16
CA CYS A 953 22.53 -39.61 -0.41
C CYS A 953 24.00 -40.02 -0.22
N GLY A 954 24.84 -39.71 -1.22
CA GLY A 954 26.20 -40.26 -1.36
C GLY A 954 27.20 -39.94 -0.24
N ASP A 955 27.20 -38.71 0.28
CA ASP A 955 28.14 -38.25 1.30
C ASP A 955 27.69 -38.52 2.74
N LEU A 956 26.50 -39.13 2.92
CA LEU A 956 25.90 -39.37 4.23
C LEU A 956 26.73 -40.38 5.01
N LYS A 957 27.30 -39.98 6.15
CA LYS A 957 28.16 -40.83 6.99
C LYS A 957 27.42 -41.44 8.17
N ASP A 958 26.67 -40.60 8.88
CA ASP A 958 25.84 -40.99 10.02
C ASP A 958 24.45 -40.34 9.83
N VAL A 959 23.36 -41.10 9.96
CA VAL A 959 22.00 -40.51 9.88
C VAL A 959 21.76 -39.61 11.09
N PHE A 960 22.02 -40.17 12.28
CA PHE A 960 21.84 -39.53 13.56
C PHE A 960 23.19 -39.29 14.24
N ARG A 961 23.62 -38.03 14.30
CA ARG A 961 24.86 -37.63 14.99
C ARG A 961 24.59 -37.50 16.49
N VAL A 962 25.60 -37.75 17.33
CA VAL A 962 25.50 -37.58 18.77
C VAL A 962 26.80 -36.90 19.24
N ASP A 963 26.72 -35.88 20.10
CA ASP A 963 27.88 -35.02 20.45
C ASP A 963 28.90 -35.67 21.39
N ASP A 964 30.16 -35.75 20.93
CA ASP A 964 31.27 -36.47 21.57
C ASP A 964 31.77 -35.91 22.93
N ASN A 965 31.08 -34.93 23.53
CA ASN A 965 31.57 -34.21 24.72
C ASN A 965 31.55 -35.03 26.03
N ASN A 966 30.93 -36.21 26.07
CA ASN A 966 30.93 -37.10 27.24
C ASN A 966 31.40 -38.52 26.84
N GLN A 967 32.72 -38.73 26.85
CA GLN A 967 33.37 -39.99 26.44
C GLN A 967 33.16 -41.20 27.38
N GLU A 968 32.31 -41.14 28.41
CA GLU A 968 32.31 -42.17 29.47
C GLU A 968 31.06 -43.08 29.60
N LEU A 969 30.02 -42.94 28.77
CA LEU A 969 28.90 -43.90 28.82
C LEU A 969 28.46 -44.35 27.42
N LEU A 970 28.73 -45.61 27.09
CA LEU A 970 28.12 -46.36 25.98
C LEU A 970 26.59 -46.51 26.21
N LYS A 971 25.84 -45.39 26.19
CA LYS A 971 24.38 -45.41 26.30
C LYS A 971 23.78 -45.94 25.00
N THR A 972 22.78 -46.81 25.17
CA THR A 972 21.99 -47.36 24.06
C THR A 972 20.80 -46.44 23.81
N ILE A 973 20.54 -46.10 22.56
CA ILE A 973 19.40 -45.27 22.15
C ILE A 973 18.27 -46.18 21.67
N GLU A 974 17.09 -46.02 22.24
CA GLU A 974 15.91 -46.80 21.86
C GLU A 974 15.05 -46.04 20.83
N PHE A 975 14.68 -46.72 19.74
CA PHE A 975 13.63 -46.28 18.82
C PHE A 975 12.44 -47.23 18.96
N SER A 976 11.56 -46.93 19.92
CA SER A 976 10.50 -47.84 20.39
C SER A 976 9.48 -48.19 19.30
N GLU A 977 9.21 -47.26 18.37
CA GLU A 977 8.19 -47.41 17.34
C GLU A 977 8.73 -47.76 15.94
N LEU A 978 10.05 -47.97 15.79
CA LEU A 978 10.67 -48.16 14.47
C LEU A 978 10.29 -49.51 13.86
N LYS A 979 9.47 -49.46 12.80
CA LYS A 979 8.95 -50.63 12.07
C LYS A 979 9.70 -50.87 10.75
N ARG A 980 10.13 -49.81 10.06
CA ARG A 980 10.65 -49.89 8.68
C ARG A 980 11.94 -49.09 8.48
N ILE A 981 12.96 -49.73 7.90
CA ILE A 981 14.20 -49.10 7.45
C ILE A 981 14.40 -49.39 5.97
N HIS A 982 14.55 -48.36 5.15
CA HIS A 982 14.94 -48.45 3.74
C HIS A 982 16.17 -47.56 3.48
N LEU A 983 17.29 -48.17 3.15
CA LEU A 983 18.53 -47.48 2.78
C LEU A 983 18.97 -47.95 1.39
N HIS A 984 19.18 -47.01 0.46
CA HIS A 984 19.50 -47.35 -0.93
C HIS A 984 20.59 -46.44 -1.51
N GLU A 985 21.66 -47.03 -2.05
CA GLU A 985 22.79 -46.34 -2.69
C GLU A 985 23.40 -45.25 -1.77
N LEU A 986 23.78 -45.66 -0.55
CA LEU A 986 24.45 -44.81 0.47
C LEU A 986 25.87 -45.33 0.74
N PRO A 987 26.83 -45.13 -0.19
CA PRO A 987 28.15 -45.77 -0.12
C PRO A 987 29.01 -45.30 1.06
N SER A 988 28.84 -44.06 1.51
CA SER A 988 29.59 -43.47 2.62
C SER A 988 28.98 -43.74 4.01
N LEU A 989 27.78 -44.34 4.07
CA LEU A 989 27.06 -44.53 5.34
C LEU A 989 27.74 -45.59 6.19
N GLN A 990 28.31 -45.18 7.32
CA GLN A 990 29.04 -46.06 8.24
C GLN A 990 28.14 -46.61 9.34
N ARG A 991 27.26 -45.77 9.89
CA ARG A 991 26.34 -46.10 10.99
C ARG A 991 25.00 -45.39 10.80
N ILE A 992 23.93 -45.99 11.33
CA ILE A 992 22.63 -45.30 11.43
C ILE A 992 22.68 -44.24 12.54
N CYS A 993 23.32 -44.54 13.67
CA CYS A 993 23.52 -43.60 14.77
C CYS A 993 24.94 -43.72 15.33
N GLY A 994 25.46 -42.63 15.91
CA GLY A 994 26.75 -42.64 16.60
C GLY A 994 26.83 -43.61 17.80
N HIS A 995 25.68 -44.00 18.37
CA HIS A 995 25.54 -44.92 19.50
C HIS A 995 24.81 -46.22 19.11
N ARG A 996 24.81 -47.23 20.00
CA ARG A 996 24.04 -48.48 19.82
C ARG A 996 22.55 -48.18 19.77
N ILE A 997 21.85 -48.79 18.82
CA ILE A 997 20.40 -48.61 18.61
C ILE A 997 19.65 -49.86 19.05
N VAL A 998 18.54 -49.71 19.78
CA VAL A 998 17.54 -50.78 20.02
C VAL A 998 16.23 -50.40 19.35
N ALA A 999 15.66 -51.30 18.54
CA ALA A 999 14.40 -51.12 17.83
C ALA A 999 13.50 -52.35 18.05
N PRO A 1000 12.67 -52.38 19.12
CA PRO A 1000 11.93 -53.58 19.51
C PRO A 1000 10.80 -53.95 18.55
N LYS A 1001 10.19 -52.97 17.86
CA LYS A 1001 9.07 -53.16 16.91
C LYS A 1001 9.50 -53.28 15.45
N LEU A 1002 10.77 -53.58 15.17
CA LEU A 1002 11.30 -53.61 13.81
C LEU A 1002 10.75 -54.79 13.00
N GLU A 1003 10.13 -54.50 11.86
CA GLU A 1003 9.47 -55.51 11.01
C GLU A 1003 10.19 -55.73 9.68
N LYS A 1004 10.67 -54.65 9.04
CA LYS A 1004 11.23 -54.69 7.68
C LYS A 1004 12.47 -53.82 7.54
N ILE A 1005 13.52 -54.38 6.97
CA ILE A 1005 14.73 -53.68 6.57
C ILE A 1005 14.95 -53.95 5.08
N LYS A 1006 15.23 -52.92 4.29
CA LYS A 1006 15.66 -53.03 2.90
C LYS A 1006 16.92 -52.19 2.73
N ILE A 1007 18.04 -52.85 2.43
CA ILE A 1007 19.34 -52.21 2.29
C ILE A 1007 19.92 -52.61 0.94
N ARG A 1008 20.33 -51.62 0.13
CA ARG A 1008 21.10 -51.86 -1.10
C ARG A 1008 22.15 -50.80 -1.32
N GLY A 1009 23.34 -51.18 -1.80
CA GLY A 1009 24.43 -50.24 -2.12
C GLY A 1009 25.05 -49.53 -0.90
N CYS A 1010 24.75 -49.95 0.33
CA CYS A 1010 25.25 -49.35 1.58
C CYS A 1010 26.48 -50.08 2.12
N TRP A 1011 27.53 -50.20 1.32
CA TRP A 1011 28.66 -51.11 1.59
C TRP A 1011 29.52 -50.76 2.82
N SER A 1012 29.47 -49.51 3.29
CA SER A 1012 30.22 -49.07 4.48
C SER A 1012 29.46 -49.29 5.79
N LEU A 1013 28.18 -49.66 5.74
CA LEU A 1013 27.34 -49.85 6.91
C LEU A 1013 27.71 -51.17 7.58
N THR A 1014 28.18 -51.12 8.83
CA THR A 1014 28.76 -52.30 9.49
C THR A 1014 27.85 -52.95 10.55
N ARG A 1015 26.76 -52.28 10.95
CA ARG A 1015 25.88 -52.72 12.06
C ARG A 1015 24.41 -52.43 11.78
N LEU A 1016 23.54 -53.27 12.35
CA LEU A 1016 22.09 -53.09 12.39
C LEU A 1016 21.63 -52.78 13.83
N PRO A 1017 20.37 -52.35 14.03
CA PRO A 1017 19.80 -52.21 15.37
C PRO A 1017 19.80 -53.54 16.16
N ALA A 1018 19.77 -53.47 17.49
CA ALA A 1018 19.35 -54.60 18.33
C ALA A 1018 17.81 -54.69 18.34
N VAL A 1019 17.25 -55.89 18.48
CA VAL A 1019 15.78 -56.13 18.39
C VAL A 1019 15.22 -56.76 19.66
N GLY A 1020 13.90 -56.66 19.87
CA GLY A 1020 13.22 -57.24 21.03
C GLY A 1020 13.15 -58.77 20.98
N LEU A 1021 13.29 -59.43 22.13
CA LEU A 1021 13.13 -60.90 22.25
C LEU A 1021 11.66 -61.35 22.10
N ASP A 1022 10.71 -60.46 22.40
CA ASP A 1022 9.26 -60.72 22.42
C ASP A 1022 8.55 -60.42 21.09
N SER A 1023 9.28 -60.14 19.99
CA SER A 1023 8.63 -59.92 18.70
C SER A 1023 8.14 -61.25 18.14
N THR A 1024 6.82 -61.38 18.00
CA THR A 1024 6.16 -62.56 17.40
C THR A 1024 6.54 -62.78 15.93
N CYS A 1025 7.22 -61.81 15.30
CA CYS A 1025 7.77 -61.87 13.95
C CYS A 1025 9.21 -61.31 13.91
N LYS A 1026 10.18 -62.12 13.46
CA LYS A 1026 11.54 -61.67 13.18
C LYS A 1026 11.55 -60.65 12.02
N PRO A 1027 12.32 -59.55 12.09
CA PRO A 1027 12.40 -58.57 11.01
C PRO A 1027 12.91 -59.19 9.70
N LYS A 1028 12.23 -58.89 8.59
CA LYS A 1028 12.62 -59.32 7.25
C LYS A 1028 13.65 -58.35 6.68
N VAL A 1029 14.81 -58.86 6.22
CA VAL A 1029 15.91 -58.04 5.71
C VAL A 1029 16.15 -58.35 4.23
N ASP A 1030 15.77 -57.46 3.32
CA ASP A 1030 16.16 -57.54 1.90
C ASP A 1030 17.51 -56.84 1.70
N CYS A 1031 18.57 -57.61 1.40
CA CYS A 1031 19.94 -57.09 1.32
C CYS A 1031 20.86 -57.88 0.38
N GLU A 1032 22.05 -57.35 0.10
CA GLU A 1032 23.11 -58.11 -0.57
C GLU A 1032 23.79 -59.11 0.37
N LYS A 1033 24.07 -60.31 -0.14
CA LYS A 1033 24.70 -61.38 0.65
C LYS A 1033 26.11 -61.01 1.14
N GLU A 1034 26.94 -60.45 0.26
CA GLU A 1034 28.32 -60.05 0.61
C GLU A 1034 28.37 -59.00 1.73
N TRP A 1035 27.38 -58.11 1.77
CA TRP A 1035 27.26 -57.11 2.82
C TRP A 1035 26.78 -57.75 4.13
N TRP A 1036 25.76 -58.62 4.07
CA TRP A 1036 25.24 -59.33 5.24
C TRP A 1036 26.31 -60.16 5.96
N ASP A 1037 27.16 -60.85 5.22
CA ASP A 1037 28.25 -61.67 5.75
C ASP A 1037 29.36 -60.83 6.42
N GLY A 1038 29.45 -59.53 6.09
CA GLY A 1038 30.43 -58.59 6.64
C GLY A 1038 29.94 -57.77 7.85
N LEU A 1039 28.71 -57.98 8.32
CA LEU A 1039 28.15 -57.27 9.47
C LEU A 1039 28.83 -57.67 10.79
N GLN A 1040 29.01 -56.69 11.68
CA GLN A 1040 29.50 -56.90 13.04
C GLN A 1040 28.33 -57.15 14.01
N TRP A 1041 28.45 -58.18 14.85
CA TRP A 1041 27.40 -58.60 15.79
C TRP A 1041 27.92 -58.63 17.22
N ASP A 1042 27.10 -58.18 18.18
CA ASP A 1042 27.49 -58.13 19.62
C ASP A 1042 27.08 -59.39 20.39
N GLY A 1043 26.47 -60.37 19.72
CA GLY A 1043 26.04 -61.63 20.31
C GLY A 1043 24.56 -61.63 20.74
N LEU A 1044 24.05 -62.81 21.04
CA LEU A 1044 22.64 -63.01 21.40
C LEU A 1044 22.27 -62.30 22.71
N GLU A 1045 23.24 -62.22 23.63
CA GLU A 1045 23.13 -61.63 24.97
C GLU A 1045 22.86 -60.12 24.91
N ASN A 1046 23.41 -59.46 23.88
CA ASN A 1046 23.21 -58.04 23.59
C ASN A 1046 22.01 -57.80 22.65
N ARG A 1047 21.16 -58.81 22.43
CA ARG A 1047 20.01 -58.76 21.51
C ARG A 1047 20.37 -58.34 20.08
N HIS A 1048 21.60 -58.63 19.65
CA HIS A 1048 22.17 -58.21 18.36
C HIS A 1048 22.94 -59.39 17.73
N HIS A 1049 22.18 -60.29 17.08
CA HIS A 1049 22.71 -61.50 16.45
C HIS A 1049 21.95 -61.84 15.14
N PRO A 1050 22.60 -62.43 14.11
CA PRO A 1050 21.95 -62.74 12.83
C PRO A 1050 20.69 -63.60 12.94
N SER A 1051 20.63 -64.52 13.91
CA SER A 1051 19.49 -65.43 14.10
C SER A 1051 18.19 -64.73 14.51
N LEU A 1052 18.27 -63.48 14.95
CA LEU A 1052 17.12 -62.64 15.28
C LEU A 1052 16.46 -62.02 14.03
N TYR A 1053 17.06 -62.20 12.85
CA TYR A 1053 16.62 -61.64 11.57
C TYR A 1053 16.28 -62.71 10.54
N VAL A 1054 15.51 -62.35 9.52
CA VAL A 1054 15.21 -63.21 8.36
C VAL A 1054 15.73 -62.53 7.09
N PRO A 1055 16.97 -62.83 6.66
CA PRO A 1055 17.54 -62.23 5.46
C PRO A 1055 16.94 -62.86 4.19
N THR A 1056 16.70 -62.02 3.20
CA THR A 1056 16.36 -62.37 1.83
C THR A 1056 17.41 -61.71 0.94
N HIS A 1057 18.20 -62.53 0.25
CA HIS A 1057 19.30 -61.99 -0.56
C HIS A 1057 18.84 -61.70 -1.98
N SER A 1058 18.92 -60.43 -2.39
CA SER A 1058 18.65 -60.05 -3.77
C SER A 1058 19.85 -60.40 -4.67
N ARG A 1059 19.62 -60.60 -5.98
CA ARG A 1059 20.69 -60.85 -6.98
C ARG A 1059 21.50 -59.59 -7.35
N TYR A 1060 21.44 -58.53 -6.55
CA TYR A 1060 22.17 -57.29 -6.81
C TYR A 1060 23.67 -57.54 -6.58
N TYR A 1061 24.43 -57.63 -7.68
CA TYR A 1061 25.89 -57.81 -7.62
C TYR A 1061 26.56 -56.46 -7.41
N LYS A 1062 27.58 -56.43 -6.55
CA LYS A 1062 28.51 -55.30 -6.42
C LYS A 1062 29.10 -54.99 -7.80
N LYS A 1063 28.65 -53.91 -8.45
CA LYS A 1063 29.36 -53.37 -9.62
C LYS A 1063 30.78 -53.08 -9.14
N LYS A 1064 31.77 -53.75 -9.72
CA LYS A 1064 33.19 -53.39 -9.53
C LYS A 1064 33.34 -51.94 -9.98
N LEU A 1065 33.42 -51.01 -9.02
CA LEU A 1065 33.90 -49.66 -9.29
C LEU A 1065 35.24 -49.81 -10.03
N PRO A 1066 35.45 -49.16 -11.19
CA PRO A 1066 36.75 -49.22 -11.84
C PRO A 1066 37.78 -48.69 -10.85
N ARG A 1067 38.77 -49.52 -10.52
CA ARG A 1067 39.96 -49.10 -9.78
C ARG A 1067 40.66 -48.01 -10.61
N GLY A 1068 40.30 -46.76 -10.36
CA GLY A 1068 41.05 -45.60 -10.81
C GLY A 1068 42.35 -45.55 -10.02
N SER A 1069 43.42 -45.93 -10.69
CA SER A 1069 44.81 -45.85 -10.27
C SER A 1069 45.13 -44.54 -9.54
N MET A 1070 45.58 -44.64 -8.29
CA MET A 1070 46.45 -43.66 -7.68
C MET A 1070 47.75 -43.59 -8.48
N LEU A 1071 48.01 -42.49 -9.19
CA LEU A 1071 49.34 -42.08 -9.63
C LEU A 1071 49.42 -40.55 -9.67
N ARG A 1072 50.20 -40.03 -8.72
CA ARG A 1072 50.91 -38.74 -8.59
C ARG A 1072 50.19 -37.42 -8.86
#